data_AF-A0A7W9BG73-F1
#
_entry.id   AF-A0A7W9BG73-F1
#
_cell.length_a   1.000
_cell.length_b   1.000
_cell.length_c   1.000
_cell.angle_alpha   90.00
_cell.angle_beta   90.00
_cell.angle_gamma   90.00
#
_symmetry.space_group_name_H-M   'P 1'
#
loop_
_entity.id
_entity.type
_entity.pdbx_description
1 polymer ?
#
loop_
_entity_poly.entity_id
_entity_poly.type
_entity_poly.pdbx_seq_one_letter_code
_entity_poly.pdbx_strand_id
1 'polypeptide(L)'
;MPTAAIENATIAYRDGGPRDGQPVLLIHGWPDDASTWDEIAPLLHGAGLRTIVPTLRGFGDTRLHGDAPPFGNSATLAIDMIGLMDAIGVERFMVAGHDWGSNIAEALAVGWPDRTERMAMLCSPPRLGGVPTPSFDQTQRQWYHWFMATKRGAQAVRDDRRGFARRHWDNWSPAGWYNEATFDRVARSWDNPDWVDVTLHSYRCRWEEAEPDPRSIWLEDKIRETQTLSLPTIYVQGADDGVNPPSASSTVPAKFAGPFAFVTVPGVGHFAQRENPREVARHLIHLFTGDIATLADSTDRSLPMTKATSLIVGVAAAGLIAATALGIAQAQGRSGQLTQVAQFDHQVTGVAVVADGRRFVNFPRWTDDAPISVAEVMKDGSLRPYPDAKWNSWRNARANELPVGHYFVCVQSIVPDGHGNLWVLDPGAPGNEKILEGAPKLVKVDLQTNQVSKVIAVPGDVALQGTYLNDIRFSPDGKIGYITDSGTRGAIIVVDLEYGKSWRALDGHPSTQIDKTVKVEIEGKPLVRPDGRQPMFSADGIAISADGRTLYWQALTGKTLYSIDTALLQQGRGEQDRAAGVKTVAQTHVADGLWMSKAGVLYLTSPTDYSIKRLAGSTVETVLTDKRLRWPDTFAEGPDGTMYVTASHIQDTQWFTPGAPPSVRTQLFSFKPAG
;
A
#
# COMPACT_ATOMS: atom_id res chain seq x y z
N MET A 1 28.57 -8.46 -33.65
CA MET A 1 27.56 -7.57 -33.04
C MET A 1 27.79 -6.16 -33.56
N PRO A 2 26.74 -5.33 -33.77
CA PRO A 2 26.93 -3.91 -34.02
C PRO A 2 27.65 -3.24 -32.85
N THR A 3 28.32 -2.13 -33.14
CA THR A 3 28.99 -1.29 -32.16
C THR A 3 28.57 0.17 -32.34
N ALA A 4 28.55 0.93 -31.26
CA ALA A 4 28.30 2.37 -31.27
C ALA A 4 29.42 3.08 -30.51
N ALA A 5 29.99 4.12 -31.12
CA ALA A 5 30.97 4.97 -30.47
C ALA A 5 30.25 6.01 -29.59
N ILE A 6 30.68 6.10 -28.34
CA ILE A 6 30.32 7.15 -27.38
C ILE A 6 31.60 7.89 -26.98
N GLU A 7 31.49 8.91 -26.11
CA GLU A 7 32.62 9.79 -25.77
C GLU A 7 33.92 9.04 -25.38
N ASN A 8 33.83 8.01 -24.52
CA ASN A 8 35.00 7.32 -23.96
C ASN A 8 35.06 5.82 -24.28
N ALA A 9 34.16 5.31 -25.11
CA ALA A 9 34.07 3.88 -25.38
C ALA A 9 33.40 3.56 -26.72
N THR A 10 33.66 2.37 -27.23
CA THR A 10 32.88 1.73 -28.29
C THR A 10 32.07 0.61 -27.65
N ILE A 11 30.76 0.81 -27.54
CA ILE A 11 29.83 -0.14 -26.90
C ILE A 11 29.40 -1.18 -27.92
N ALA A 12 29.65 -2.46 -27.63
CA ALA A 12 29.09 -3.57 -28.38
C ALA A 12 27.69 -3.89 -27.86
N TYR A 13 26.72 -4.03 -28.77
CA TYR A 13 25.33 -4.28 -28.40
C TYR A 13 24.62 -5.17 -29.41
N ARG A 14 23.44 -5.64 -29.03
CA ARG A 14 22.49 -6.29 -29.94
C ARG A 14 21.24 -5.42 -30.07
N ASP A 15 20.69 -5.39 -31.26
CA ASP A 15 19.48 -4.64 -31.61
C ASP A 15 18.57 -5.58 -32.39
N GLY A 16 17.42 -5.91 -31.80
CA GLY A 16 16.50 -6.91 -32.33
C GLY A 16 15.03 -6.56 -32.09
N GLY A 17 14.14 -7.33 -32.70
CA GLY A 17 12.70 -7.08 -32.68
C GLY A 17 12.22 -6.14 -33.80
N PRO A 18 10.94 -5.74 -33.78
CA PRO A 18 10.37 -4.81 -34.77
C PRO A 18 11.10 -3.47 -34.75
N ARG A 19 11.44 -2.91 -35.93
CA ARG A 19 12.20 -1.65 -36.02
C ARG A 19 11.43 -0.43 -35.47
N ASP A 20 10.11 -0.48 -35.59
CA ASP A 20 9.12 0.50 -35.11
C ASP A 20 8.54 0.14 -33.73
N GLY A 21 8.98 -0.97 -33.12
CA GLY A 21 8.56 -1.37 -31.79
C GLY A 21 9.10 -0.42 -30.71
N GLN A 22 8.38 -0.30 -29.59
CA GLN A 22 8.81 0.52 -28.47
C GLN A 22 10.17 0.02 -27.93
N PRO A 23 11.20 0.89 -27.80
CA PRO A 23 12.52 0.46 -27.38
C PRO A 23 12.58 0.06 -25.91
N VAL A 24 13.20 -1.11 -25.64
CA VAL A 24 13.52 -1.61 -24.31
C VAL A 24 15.02 -1.84 -24.22
N LEU A 25 15.68 -1.10 -23.33
CA LEU A 25 17.07 -1.29 -22.98
C LEU A 25 17.21 -2.41 -21.93
N LEU A 26 17.95 -3.48 -22.25
CA LEU A 26 18.15 -4.64 -21.36
C LEU A 26 19.60 -4.71 -20.89
N ILE A 27 19.84 -4.44 -19.61
CA ILE A 27 21.18 -4.23 -19.05
C ILE A 27 21.58 -5.39 -18.15
N HIS A 28 22.70 -6.05 -18.44
CA HIS A 28 23.19 -7.17 -17.64
C HIS A 28 23.88 -6.73 -16.34
N GLY A 29 24.06 -7.68 -15.43
CA GLY A 29 24.73 -7.50 -14.15
C GLY A 29 26.17 -7.99 -14.10
N TRP A 30 26.70 -8.14 -12.88
CA TRP A 30 28.01 -8.70 -12.58
C TRP A 30 27.92 -9.86 -11.58
N PRO A 31 28.74 -10.92 -11.69
CA PRO A 31 29.58 -11.24 -12.83
C PRO A 31 28.74 -12.02 -13.84
N ASP A 32 28.07 -11.33 -14.75
CA ASP A 32 27.27 -11.92 -15.84
C ASP A 32 27.66 -11.25 -17.17
N ASP A 33 26.90 -11.46 -18.25
CA ASP A 33 27.05 -10.75 -19.52
C ASP A 33 25.72 -10.52 -20.25
N ALA A 34 25.79 -9.83 -21.40
CA ALA A 34 24.64 -9.51 -22.23
C ALA A 34 23.79 -10.74 -22.62
N SER A 35 24.37 -11.94 -22.69
CA SER A 35 23.66 -13.18 -23.05
C SER A 35 22.61 -13.61 -22.03
N THR A 36 22.54 -12.93 -20.88
CA THR A 36 21.51 -13.13 -19.85
C THR A 36 20.10 -12.89 -20.36
N TRP A 37 19.97 -12.11 -21.43
CA TRP A 37 18.70 -11.77 -22.06
C TRP A 37 18.35 -12.64 -23.28
N ASP A 38 19.18 -13.62 -23.65
CA ASP A 38 19.01 -14.38 -24.91
C ASP A 38 17.69 -15.15 -24.98
N GLU A 39 17.18 -15.63 -23.85
CA GLU A 39 15.89 -16.34 -23.78
C GLU A 39 14.69 -15.41 -23.61
N ILE A 40 14.91 -14.18 -23.12
CA ILE A 40 13.85 -13.20 -22.85
C ILE A 40 13.61 -12.31 -24.07
N ALA A 41 14.66 -11.86 -24.76
CA ALA A 41 14.55 -10.92 -25.87
C ALA A 41 13.58 -11.40 -26.98
N PRO A 42 13.60 -12.68 -27.42
CA PRO A 42 12.64 -13.17 -28.40
C PRO A 42 11.17 -13.11 -27.92
N LEU A 43 10.92 -13.29 -26.62
CA LEU A 43 9.58 -13.18 -26.05
C LEU A 43 9.08 -11.74 -26.06
N LEU A 44 9.96 -10.77 -25.77
CA LEU A 44 9.66 -9.35 -25.89
C LEU A 44 9.44 -8.93 -27.35
N HIS A 45 10.21 -9.49 -28.30
CA HIS A 45 9.98 -9.27 -29.73
C HIS A 45 8.60 -9.76 -30.16
N GLY A 46 8.18 -10.93 -29.67
CA GLY A 46 6.84 -11.47 -29.91
C GLY A 46 5.71 -10.59 -29.35
N ALA A 47 6.00 -9.78 -28.32
CA ALA A 47 5.09 -8.79 -27.76
C ALA A 47 5.15 -7.41 -28.47
N GLY A 48 5.90 -7.30 -29.57
CA GLY A 48 6.00 -6.07 -30.36
C GLY A 48 7.07 -5.08 -29.89
N LEU A 49 7.95 -5.47 -28.96
CA LEU A 49 8.98 -4.60 -28.40
C LEU A 49 10.31 -4.73 -29.17
N ARG A 50 11.02 -3.61 -29.35
CA ARG A 50 12.40 -3.59 -29.87
C ARG A 50 13.36 -3.69 -28.69
N THR A 51 14.31 -4.62 -28.69
CA THR A 51 15.28 -4.73 -27.59
C THR A 51 16.66 -4.25 -28.00
N ILE A 52 17.28 -3.46 -27.12
CA ILE A 52 18.67 -3.01 -27.19
C ILE A 52 19.42 -3.67 -26.03
N VAL A 53 20.38 -4.54 -26.32
CA VAL A 53 21.09 -5.35 -25.31
C VAL A 53 22.60 -5.05 -25.39
N PRO A 54 23.09 -4.05 -24.66
CA PRO A 54 24.52 -3.73 -24.63
C PRO A 54 25.32 -4.72 -23.79
N THR A 55 26.61 -4.75 -24.08
CA THR A 55 27.63 -5.29 -23.18
C THR A 55 28.27 -4.11 -22.46
N LEU A 56 28.26 -4.12 -21.13
CA LEU A 56 28.81 -3.02 -20.32
C LEU A 56 30.32 -2.82 -20.60
N ARG A 57 30.84 -1.63 -20.30
CA ARG A 57 32.30 -1.40 -20.31
C ARG A 57 33.03 -2.44 -19.47
N GLY A 58 34.17 -2.91 -19.97
CA GLY A 58 34.90 -4.01 -19.33
C GLY A 58 34.30 -5.39 -19.56
N PHE A 59 33.28 -5.55 -20.41
CA PHE A 59 32.70 -6.85 -20.75
C PHE A 59 32.66 -7.08 -22.26
N GLY A 60 32.76 -8.34 -22.65
CA GLY A 60 32.68 -8.82 -24.03
C GLY A 60 33.50 -7.97 -24.99
N ASP A 61 32.85 -7.48 -26.06
CA ASP A 61 33.49 -6.73 -27.14
C ASP A 61 33.48 -5.21 -26.93
N THR A 62 32.94 -4.70 -25.82
CA THR A 62 32.99 -3.27 -25.50
C THR A 62 34.43 -2.85 -25.16
N ARG A 63 34.90 -1.73 -25.71
CA ARG A 63 36.28 -1.24 -25.53
C ARG A 63 36.29 0.22 -25.13
N LEU A 64 37.11 0.57 -24.14
CA LEU A 64 37.40 1.96 -23.81
C LEU A 64 38.30 2.59 -24.90
N HIS A 65 38.18 3.91 -25.09
CA HIS A 65 39.00 4.64 -26.05
C HIS A 65 40.30 5.12 -25.40
N GLY A 66 41.43 4.84 -26.05
CA GLY A 66 42.74 5.33 -25.60
C GLY A 66 43.02 4.99 -24.14
N ASP A 67 43.43 5.99 -23.37
CA ASP A 67 43.75 5.89 -21.95
C ASP A 67 42.57 6.26 -21.04
N ALA A 68 41.32 6.16 -21.54
CA ALA A 68 40.14 6.45 -20.73
C ALA A 68 40.14 5.59 -19.45
N PRO A 69 39.97 6.19 -18.25
CA PRO A 69 40.05 5.43 -17.01
C PRO A 69 38.94 4.36 -16.94
N PRO A 70 39.23 3.16 -16.38
CA PRO A 70 38.27 2.07 -16.26
C PRO A 70 37.29 2.28 -15.09
N PHE A 71 36.64 3.44 -15.05
CA PHE A 71 35.62 3.74 -14.05
C PHE A 71 34.45 2.76 -14.17
N GLY A 72 34.04 2.18 -13.04
CA GLY A 72 32.96 1.20 -12.93
C GLY A 72 31.82 1.60 -11.98
N ASN A 73 31.83 2.82 -11.44
CA ASN A 73 30.72 3.31 -10.61
C ASN A 73 29.42 3.44 -11.43
N SER A 74 28.28 3.15 -10.80
CA SER A 74 26.99 2.97 -11.48
C SER A 74 26.52 4.19 -12.28
N ALA A 75 26.77 5.41 -11.81
CA ALA A 75 26.39 6.62 -12.54
C ALA A 75 27.13 6.74 -13.88
N THR A 76 28.41 6.37 -13.92
CA THR A 76 29.21 6.34 -15.16
C THR A 76 28.67 5.31 -16.16
N LEU A 77 28.28 4.14 -15.66
CA LEU A 77 27.67 3.10 -16.48
C LEU A 77 26.32 3.57 -17.07
N ALA A 78 25.54 4.38 -16.34
CA ALA A 78 24.32 4.98 -16.86
C ALA A 78 24.57 6.05 -17.93
N ILE A 79 25.63 6.86 -17.77
CA ILE A 79 26.06 7.82 -18.80
C ILE A 79 26.41 7.10 -20.10
N ASP A 80 27.08 5.95 -20.04
CA ASP A 80 27.38 5.14 -21.23
C ASP A 80 26.11 4.66 -21.94
N MET A 81 25.11 4.25 -21.16
CA MET A 81 23.84 3.80 -21.73
C MET A 81 23.12 4.94 -22.42
N ILE A 82 23.08 6.14 -21.83
CA ILE A 82 22.53 7.33 -22.51
C ILE A 82 23.30 7.64 -23.79
N GLY A 83 24.64 7.62 -23.75
CA GLY A 83 25.48 7.81 -24.93
C GLY A 83 25.18 6.80 -26.03
N LEU A 84 24.97 5.52 -25.67
CA LEU A 84 24.55 4.48 -26.62
C LEU A 84 23.19 4.81 -27.23
N MET A 85 22.20 5.15 -26.41
CA MET A 85 20.85 5.46 -26.88
C MET A 85 20.85 6.67 -27.82
N ASP A 86 21.65 7.70 -27.52
CA ASP A 86 21.84 8.86 -28.39
C ASP A 86 22.51 8.47 -29.71
N ALA A 87 23.58 7.67 -29.68
CA ALA A 87 24.32 7.23 -30.86
C ALA A 87 23.47 6.42 -31.85
N ILE A 88 22.45 5.70 -31.34
CA ILE A 88 21.53 4.91 -32.17
C ILE A 88 20.20 5.62 -32.45
N GLY A 89 20.05 6.88 -32.01
CA GLY A 89 18.88 7.72 -32.27
C GLY A 89 17.62 7.34 -31.50
N VAL A 90 17.74 6.80 -30.28
CA VAL A 90 16.60 6.46 -29.42
C VAL A 90 16.42 7.51 -28.32
N GLU A 91 15.38 8.32 -28.46
CA GLU A 91 15.06 9.41 -27.52
C GLU A 91 14.29 8.93 -26.28
N ARG A 92 13.26 8.09 -26.39
CA ARG A 92 12.58 7.53 -25.21
C ARG A 92 12.62 6.02 -25.22
N PHE A 93 12.74 5.43 -24.04
CA PHE A 93 12.86 3.99 -23.88
C PHE A 93 12.34 3.52 -22.52
N MET A 94 11.98 2.25 -22.48
CA MET A 94 11.80 1.50 -21.24
C MET A 94 13.10 0.75 -20.92
N VAL A 95 13.31 0.37 -19.66
CA VAL A 95 14.56 -0.27 -19.24
C VAL A 95 14.31 -1.45 -18.32
N ALA A 96 15.08 -2.53 -18.48
CA ALA A 96 15.21 -3.61 -17.51
C ALA A 96 16.67 -3.85 -17.19
N GLY A 97 17.00 -4.03 -15.91
CA GLY A 97 18.38 -4.20 -15.46
C GLY A 97 18.51 -5.27 -14.38
N HIS A 98 19.53 -6.13 -14.50
CA HIS A 98 19.89 -7.12 -13.49
C HIS A 98 21.15 -6.72 -12.74
N ASP A 99 21.16 -6.87 -11.41
CA ASP A 99 22.31 -6.57 -10.54
C ASP A 99 22.91 -5.16 -10.78
N TRP A 100 24.12 -5.02 -11.34
CA TRP A 100 24.66 -3.73 -11.75
C TRP A 100 23.73 -3.00 -12.73
N GLY A 101 23.16 -3.74 -13.68
CA GLY A 101 22.11 -3.25 -14.57
C GLY A 101 20.90 -2.68 -13.85
N SER A 102 20.52 -3.26 -12.70
CA SER A 102 19.43 -2.74 -11.85
C SER A 102 19.78 -1.34 -11.32
N ASN A 103 21.00 -1.16 -10.79
CA ASN A 103 21.46 0.15 -10.31
C ASN A 103 21.69 1.16 -11.45
N ILE A 104 21.97 0.69 -12.66
CA ILE A 104 22.03 1.53 -13.86
C ILE A 104 20.63 1.98 -14.28
N ALA A 105 19.65 1.08 -14.28
CA ALA A 105 18.26 1.41 -14.60
C ALA A 105 17.70 2.49 -13.66
N GLU A 106 17.97 2.36 -12.36
CA GLU A 106 17.65 3.39 -11.36
C GLU A 106 18.33 4.73 -11.67
N ALA A 107 19.64 4.71 -11.97
CA ALA A 107 20.38 5.91 -12.31
C ALA A 107 19.85 6.59 -13.58
N LEU A 108 19.37 5.82 -14.56
CA LEU A 108 18.70 6.33 -15.76
C LEU A 108 17.38 7.03 -15.40
N ALA A 109 16.56 6.42 -14.54
CA ALA A 109 15.30 7.00 -14.07
C ALA A 109 15.50 8.31 -13.27
N VAL A 110 16.58 8.40 -12.47
CA VAL A 110 16.91 9.61 -11.70
C VAL A 110 17.52 10.71 -12.57
N GLY A 111 18.47 10.34 -13.43
CA GLY A 111 19.24 11.28 -14.26
C GLY A 111 18.42 11.83 -15.42
N TRP A 112 17.62 10.98 -16.06
CA TRP A 112 16.88 11.28 -17.29
C TRP A 112 15.42 10.80 -17.21
N PRO A 113 14.62 11.37 -16.30
CA PRO A 113 13.22 10.98 -16.11
C PRO A 113 12.37 11.17 -17.37
N ASP A 114 12.68 12.16 -18.21
CA ASP A 114 11.94 12.43 -19.46
C ASP A 114 12.26 11.43 -20.59
N ARG A 115 13.35 10.66 -20.44
CA ARG A 115 13.82 9.66 -21.41
C ARG A 115 13.36 8.24 -21.02
N THR A 116 13.15 8.00 -19.73
CA THR A 116 12.88 6.67 -19.16
C THR A 116 11.40 6.52 -18.85
N GLU A 117 10.70 5.63 -19.55
CA GLU A 117 9.22 5.56 -19.48
C GLU A 117 8.70 4.53 -18.47
N ARG A 118 9.38 3.39 -18.34
CA ARG A 118 9.07 2.30 -17.40
C ARG A 118 10.35 1.56 -17.05
N MET A 119 10.44 1.00 -15.83
CA MET A 119 11.66 0.38 -15.33
C MET A 119 11.43 -1.00 -14.70
N ALA A 120 12.31 -1.96 -14.99
CA ALA A 120 12.39 -3.21 -14.26
C ALA A 120 13.77 -3.34 -13.59
N MET A 121 13.77 -3.64 -12.30
CA MET A 121 14.95 -3.83 -11.47
C MET A 121 15.00 -5.28 -11.00
N LEU A 122 16.05 -6.03 -11.33
CA LEU A 122 16.15 -7.45 -11.01
C LEU A 122 17.29 -7.70 -10.01
N CYS A 123 16.95 -8.31 -8.88
CA CYS A 123 17.82 -8.92 -7.86
C CYS A 123 18.81 -8.00 -7.12
N SER A 124 18.78 -6.69 -7.36
CA SER A 124 19.60 -5.72 -6.62
C SER A 124 18.80 -4.48 -6.22
N PRO A 125 18.66 -4.20 -4.90
CA PRO A 125 17.95 -3.02 -4.38
C PRO A 125 18.46 -1.69 -4.94
N PRO A 126 17.59 -0.65 -5.01
CA PRO A 126 18.01 0.68 -5.41
C PRO A 126 18.89 1.35 -4.33
N ARG A 127 19.69 2.31 -4.76
CA ARG A 127 20.61 3.12 -3.94
C ARG A 127 20.00 4.47 -3.50
N LEU A 128 18.74 4.74 -3.85
CA LEU A 128 17.98 5.93 -3.46
C LEU A 128 18.10 6.25 -1.97
N GLY A 129 18.43 7.50 -1.65
CA GLY A 129 18.58 7.99 -0.28
C GLY A 129 19.93 7.64 0.36
N GLY A 130 20.87 7.11 -0.43
CA GLY A 130 22.17 6.64 0.04
C GLY A 130 22.14 5.18 0.50
N VAL A 131 23.30 4.52 0.42
CA VAL A 131 23.47 3.12 0.82
C VAL A 131 23.92 3.09 2.29
N PRO A 132 23.11 2.56 3.22
CA PRO A 132 23.53 2.41 4.61
C PRO A 132 24.57 1.29 4.74
N THR A 133 25.36 1.32 5.82
CA THR A 133 26.23 0.20 6.18
C THR A 133 25.39 -1.08 6.40
N PRO A 134 25.70 -2.19 5.72
CA PRO A 134 24.92 -3.43 5.81
C PRO A 134 25.08 -4.08 7.19
N SER A 135 24.11 -4.95 7.54
CA SER A 135 24.25 -5.82 8.73
C SER A 135 25.44 -6.77 8.58
N PHE A 136 25.93 -7.36 9.68
CA PHE A 136 27.02 -8.33 9.60
C PHE A 136 26.67 -9.57 8.76
N ASP A 137 25.43 -10.06 8.81
CA ASP A 137 24.98 -11.17 7.98
C ASP A 137 25.04 -10.83 6.48
N GLN A 138 24.61 -9.62 6.12
CA GLN A 138 24.67 -9.14 4.73
C GLN A 138 26.13 -8.88 4.31
N THR A 139 26.96 -8.36 5.22
CA THR A 139 28.40 -8.15 5.03
C THR A 139 29.12 -9.46 4.71
N GLN A 140 28.74 -10.57 5.35
CA GLN A 140 29.29 -11.90 5.07
C GLN A 140 28.93 -12.39 3.66
N ARG A 141 27.69 -12.16 3.21
CA ARG A 141 27.28 -12.46 1.82
C ARG A 141 28.04 -11.62 0.81
N GLN A 142 28.37 -10.39 1.20
CA GLN A 142 29.11 -9.40 0.43
C GLN A 142 30.62 -9.42 0.68
N TRP A 143 31.18 -10.52 1.20
CA TRP A 143 32.61 -10.63 1.56
C TRP A 143 33.59 -10.14 0.48
N TYR A 144 33.19 -10.34 -0.78
CA TYR A 144 33.96 -10.01 -1.96
C TYR A 144 34.20 -8.49 -2.11
N HIS A 145 33.32 -7.63 -1.57
CA HIS A 145 33.47 -6.17 -1.59
C HIS A 145 34.75 -5.77 -0.84
N TRP A 146 34.90 -6.26 0.39
CA TRP A 146 36.05 -5.97 1.26
C TRP A 146 37.31 -6.67 0.77
N PHE A 147 37.17 -7.88 0.22
CA PHE A 147 38.30 -8.60 -0.37
C PHE A 147 38.93 -7.79 -1.50
N MET A 148 38.12 -7.28 -2.44
CA MET A 148 38.57 -6.46 -3.58
C MET A 148 39.11 -5.08 -3.19
N ALA A 149 38.67 -4.53 -2.05
CA ALA A 149 39.23 -3.29 -1.51
C ALA A 149 40.73 -3.48 -1.14
N THR A 150 41.12 -4.66 -0.67
CA THR A 150 42.54 -4.93 -0.35
C THR A 150 43.42 -5.09 -1.59
N LYS A 151 44.70 -4.70 -1.49
CA LYS A 151 45.68 -4.94 -2.56
C LYS A 151 45.82 -6.44 -2.92
N ARG A 152 45.81 -7.32 -1.92
CA ARG A 152 45.96 -8.77 -2.12
C ARG A 152 44.74 -9.39 -2.78
N GLY A 153 43.53 -9.03 -2.34
CA GLY A 153 42.32 -9.53 -2.97
C GLY A 153 42.15 -9.00 -4.39
N ALA A 154 42.48 -7.74 -4.63
CA ALA A 154 42.54 -7.19 -5.99
C ALA A 154 43.53 -7.94 -6.90
N GLN A 155 44.68 -8.38 -6.37
CA GLN A 155 45.61 -9.22 -7.14
C GLN A 155 45.03 -10.62 -7.38
N ALA A 156 44.41 -11.24 -6.38
CA ALA A 156 43.79 -12.55 -6.54
C ALA A 156 42.68 -12.57 -7.62
N VAL A 157 41.90 -11.50 -7.72
CA VAL A 157 40.90 -11.34 -8.81
C VAL A 157 41.59 -11.20 -10.18
N ARG A 158 42.74 -10.51 -10.27
CA ARG A 158 43.52 -10.44 -11.52
C ARG A 158 44.07 -11.80 -11.93
N ASP A 159 44.58 -12.55 -10.95
CA ASP A 159 45.21 -13.85 -11.16
C ASP A 159 44.19 -14.91 -11.63
N ASP A 160 42.95 -14.87 -11.13
CA ASP A 160 41.90 -15.83 -11.50
C ASP A 160 40.50 -15.19 -11.54
N ARG A 161 40.26 -14.34 -12.55
CA ARG A 161 38.96 -13.66 -12.73
C ARG A 161 37.79 -14.62 -12.94
N ARG A 162 38.02 -15.73 -13.65
CA ARG A 162 36.97 -16.71 -13.98
C ARG A 162 36.65 -17.58 -12.79
N GLY A 163 37.65 -18.06 -12.05
CA GLY A 163 37.43 -18.79 -10.81
C GLY A 163 36.79 -17.91 -9.75
N PHE A 164 37.18 -16.63 -9.67
CA PHE A 164 36.51 -15.66 -8.81
C PHE A 164 35.03 -15.51 -9.17
N ALA A 165 34.69 -15.22 -10.43
CA ALA A 165 33.31 -15.11 -10.90
C ALA A 165 32.51 -16.41 -10.70
N ARG A 166 33.13 -17.58 -10.92
CA ARG A 166 32.51 -18.89 -10.66
C ARG A 166 32.03 -19.03 -9.22
N ARG A 167 32.81 -18.57 -8.24
CA ARG A 167 32.37 -18.59 -6.83
C ARG A 167 31.07 -17.83 -6.62
N HIS A 168 30.80 -16.79 -7.41
CA HIS A 168 29.60 -15.99 -7.28
C HIS A 168 28.42 -16.72 -7.95
N TRP A 169 28.63 -17.31 -9.13
CA TRP A 169 27.65 -18.20 -9.76
C TRP A 169 27.25 -19.37 -8.87
N ASP A 170 28.21 -20.00 -8.19
CA ASP A 170 27.96 -21.13 -7.30
C ASP A 170 27.21 -20.73 -6.02
N ASN A 171 27.49 -19.53 -5.47
CA ASN A 171 26.99 -19.13 -4.15
C ASN A 171 25.69 -18.31 -4.20
N TRP A 172 25.38 -17.67 -5.32
CA TRP A 172 24.27 -16.72 -5.40
C TRP A 172 22.95 -17.34 -5.86
N SER A 173 22.99 -18.58 -6.35
CA SER A 173 21.81 -19.28 -6.85
C SER A 173 21.81 -20.77 -6.47
N PRO A 174 20.64 -21.45 -6.48
CA PRO A 174 20.51 -22.85 -6.08
C PRO A 174 21.41 -23.80 -6.88
N ALA A 175 21.90 -24.87 -6.23
CA ALA A 175 22.77 -25.84 -6.90
C ALA A 175 22.13 -26.43 -8.17
N GLY A 176 22.92 -26.53 -9.24
CA GLY A 176 22.47 -27.09 -10.53
C GLY A 176 21.69 -26.11 -11.41
N TRP A 177 21.64 -24.82 -11.08
CA TRP A 177 20.94 -23.80 -11.89
C TRP A 177 21.57 -23.57 -13.28
N TYR A 178 22.85 -23.86 -13.45
CA TYR A 178 23.57 -23.71 -14.72
C TYR A 178 24.38 -24.96 -15.08
N ASN A 179 24.79 -25.04 -16.36
CA ASN A 179 25.74 -26.02 -16.85
C ASN A 179 27.07 -25.36 -17.27
N GLU A 180 28.13 -26.15 -17.31
CA GLU A 180 29.49 -25.69 -17.65
C GLU A 180 29.54 -24.95 -18.99
N ALA A 181 28.84 -25.44 -20.02
CA ALA A 181 28.81 -24.79 -21.32
C ALA A 181 28.21 -23.37 -21.27
N THR A 182 27.27 -23.12 -20.36
CA THR A 182 26.69 -21.79 -20.13
C THR A 182 27.69 -20.90 -19.41
N PHE A 183 28.32 -21.38 -18.34
CA PHE A 183 29.33 -20.63 -17.63
C PHE A 183 30.50 -20.27 -18.55
N ASP A 184 31.06 -21.23 -19.28
CA ASP A 184 32.18 -21.00 -20.19
C ASP A 184 31.84 -20.02 -21.31
N ARG A 185 30.57 -19.99 -21.75
CA ARG A 185 30.09 -19.00 -22.71
C ARG A 185 30.12 -17.59 -22.11
N VAL A 186 29.56 -17.41 -20.93
CA VAL A 186 29.52 -16.10 -20.24
C VAL A 186 30.91 -15.65 -19.82
N ALA A 187 31.75 -16.58 -19.35
CA ALA A 187 33.08 -16.29 -18.84
C ALA A 187 34.02 -15.68 -19.88
N ARG A 188 33.78 -15.93 -21.18
CA ARG A 188 34.48 -15.25 -22.27
C ARG A 188 34.28 -13.74 -22.26
N SER A 189 33.15 -13.26 -21.75
CA SER A 189 32.89 -11.82 -21.60
C SER A 189 33.89 -11.16 -20.65
N TRP A 190 34.35 -11.90 -19.63
CA TRP A 190 35.29 -11.38 -18.64
C TRP A 190 36.75 -11.48 -19.10
N ASP A 191 37.03 -12.08 -20.26
CA ASP A 191 38.35 -12.02 -20.90
C ASP A 191 38.67 -10.61 -21.42
N ASN A 192 37.67 -9.72 -21.45
CA ASN A 192 37.87 -8.31 -21.71
C ASN A 192 39.02 -7.76 -20.83
N PRO A 193 39.98 -7.03 -21.42
CA PRO A 193 41.16 -6.57 -20.69
C PRO A 193 40.82 -5.65 -19.51
N ASP A 194 39.74 -4.88 -19.61
CA ASP A 194 39.35 -3.87 -18.63
C ASP A 194 38.46 -4.45 -17.52
N TRP A 195 37.99 -5.70 -17.64
CA TRP A 195 36.99 -6.29 -16.74
C TRP A 195 37.39 -6.20 -15.27
N VAL A 196 38.64 -6.55 -14.96
CA VAL A 196 39.12 -6.57 -13.58
C VAL A 196 39.18 -5.16 -13.02
N ASP A 197 39.72 -4.19 -13.76
CA ASP A 197 39.87 -2.83 -13.24
C ASP A 197 38.52 -2.12 -13.10
N VAL A 198 37.59 -2.32 -14.04
CA VAL A 198 36.21 -1.83 -13.93
C VAL A 198 35.51 -2.45 -12.72
N THR A 199 35.70 -3.75 -12.49
CA THR A 199 35.14 -4.47 -11.33
C THR A 199 35.70 -3.95 -10.02
N LEU A 200 37.02 -3.82 -9.91
CA LEU A 200 37.66 -3.29 -8.71
C LEU A 200 37.24 -1.85 -8.43
N HIS A 201 37.15 -1.01 -9.46
CA HIS A 201 36.69 0.38 -9.30
C HIS A 201 35.25 0.45 -8.82
N SER A 202 34.33 -0.31 -9.44
CA SER A 202 32.91 -0.35 -9.05
C SER A 202 32.73 -0.62 -7.56
N TYR A 203 33.37 -1.67 -7.03
CA TYR A 203 33.22 -2.04 -5.63
C TYR A 203 33.96 -1.12 -4.68
N ARG A 204 35.14 -0.59 -5.04
CA ARG A 204 35.85 0.38 -4.18
C ARG A 204 35.08 1.69 -4.06
N CYS A 205 34.50 2.17 -5.16
CA CYS A 205 33.72 3.40 -5.16
C CYS A 205 32.48 3.31 -4.26
N ARG A 206 31.84 2.13 -4.15
CA ARG A 206 30.69 1.92 -3.24
C ARG A 206 31.02 2.15 -1.76
N TRP A 207 32.30 2.04 -1.40
CA TRP A 207 32.79 2.12 -0.03
C TRP A 207 33.79 3.27 0.18
N GLU A 208 33.78 4.25 -0.73
CA GLU A 208 34.63 5.45 -0.63
C GLU A 208 36.15 5.14 -0.67
N GLU A 209 36.52 3.96 -1.17
CA GLU A 209 37.92 3.50 -1.35
C GLU A 209 38.50 3.85 -2.74
N ALA A 210 37.70 4.52 -3.57
CA ALA A 210 38.11 5.09 -4.86
C ALA A 210 37.16 6.24 -5.23
N GLU A 211 37.73 7.27 -5.86
CA GLU A 211 36.93 8.39 -6.40
C GLU A 211 36.07 7.93 -7.59
N PRO A 212 34.80 8.39 -7.70
CA PRO A 212 33.97 8.14 -8.87
C PRO A 212 34.51 8.86 -10.11
N ASP A 213 34.01 8.50 -11.31
CA ASP A 213 34.25 9.33 -12.51
C ASP A 213 33.77 10.77 -12.25
N PRO A 214 34.63 11.79 -12.39
CA PRO A 214 34.25 13.18 -12.16
C PRO A 214 33.01 13.64 -12.95
N ARG A 215 32.78 13.09 -14.16
CA ARG A 215 31.62 13.41 -14.99
C ARG A 215 30.30 12.87 -14.43
N SER A 216 30.38 11.94 -13.49
CA SER A 216 29.25 11.21 -12.91
C SER A 216 28.82 11.71 -11.53
N ILE A 217 29.64 12.58 -10.89
CA ILE A 217 29.41 13.05 -9.52
C ILE A 217 28.01 13.65 -9.34
N TRP A 218 27.58 14.50 -10.29
CA TRP A 218 26.25 15.13 -10.23
C TRP A 218 25.11 14.11 -10.13
N LEU A 219 25.27 12.93 -10.75
CA LEU A 219 24.27 11.88 -10.75
C LEU A 219 24.36 11.03 -9.49
N GLU A 220 25.56 10.76 -8.99
CA GLU A 220 25.73 10.08 -7.69
C GLU A 220 25.11 10.91 -6.55
N ASP A 221 25.32 12.23 -6.55
CA ASP A 221 24.71 13.14 -5.56
C ASP A 221 23.19 13.16 -5.69
N LYS A 222 22.67 13.28 -6.91
CA LYS A 222 21.22 13.28 -7.16
C LYS A 222 20.56 11.98 -6.72
N ILE A 223 21.20 10.83 -6.92
CA ILE A 223 20.71 9.52 -6.44
C ILE A 223 20.68 9.48 -4.92
N ARG A 224 21.71 10.00 -4.25
CA ARG A 224 21.78 10.08 -2.79
C ARG A 224 20.69 10.97 -2.20
N GLU A 225 20.37 12.07 -2.86
CA GLU A 225 19.32 13.01 -2.44
C GLU A 225 17.90 12.47 -2.69
N THR A 226 17.72 11.66 -3.75
CA THR A 226 16.42 11.13 -4.15
C THR A 226 15.95 10.04 -3.18
N GLN A 227 14.85 10.27 -2.47
CA GLN A 227 14.29 9.30 -1.51
C GLN A 227 13.35 8.28 -2.16
N THR A 228 12.57 8.72 -3.16
CA THR A 228 11.58 7.89 -3.86
C THR A 228 11.52 8.21 -5.36
N LEU A 229 11.11 7.22 -6.17
CA LEU A 229 10.83 7.36 -7.59
C LEU A 229 9.35 7.09 -7.89
N SER A 230 8.73 7.93 -8.74
CA SER A 230 7.34 7.74 -9.19
C SER A 230 7.20 7.02 -10.54
N LEU A 231 8.31 6.64 -11.15
CA LEU A 231 8.32 5.94 -12.44
C LEU A 231 7.66 4.55 -12.32
N PRO A 232 6.76 4.15 -13.24
CA PRO A 232 6.20 2.81 -13.27
C PRO A 232 7.29 1.74 -13.26
N THR A 233 7.33 0.94 -12.19
CA THR A 233 8.46 0.05 -11.92
C THR A 233 8.01 -1.34 -11.51
N ILE A 234 8.74 -2.37 -11.94
CA ILE A 234 8.72 -3.67 -11.23
C ILE A 234 10.08 -3.95 -10.62
N TYR A 235 10.08 -4.56 -9.43
CA TYR A 235 11.27 -5.15 -8.84
C TYR A 235 11.12 -6.67 -8.80
N VAL A 236 12.07 -7.41 -9.38
CA VAL A 236 12.07 -8.87 -9.37
C VAL A 236 13.11 -9.38 -8.38
N GLN A 237 12.72 -10.31 -7.54
CA GLN A 237 13.51 -10.94 -6.49
C GLN A 237 13.53 -12.46 -6.71
N GLY A 238 14.70 -13.08 -6.67
CA GLY A 238 14.80 -14.53 -6.50
C GLY A 238 14.48 -14.91 -5.05
N ALA A 239 13.57 -15.87 -4.84
CA ALA A 239 13.25 -16.35 -3.50
C ALA A 239 14.45 -16.98 -2.78
N ASP A 240 15.37 -17.56 -3.55
CA ASP A 240 16.55 -18.28 -3.08
C ASP A 240 17.86 -17.51 -3.39
N ASP A 241 17.78 -16.18 -3.54
CA ASP A 241 18.94 -15.33 -3.83
C ASP A 241 19.97 -15.39 -2.68
N GLY A 242 21.17 -15.90 -3.01
CA GLY A 242 22.24 -16.12 -2.06
C GLY A 242 22.99 -14.85 -1.63
N VAL A 243 22.92 -13.76 -2.42
CA VAL A 243 23.63 -12.51 -2.14
C VAL A 243 22.72 -11.40 -1.65
N ASN A 244 21.55 -11.23 -2.24
CA ASN A 244 20.52 -10.29 -1.85
C ASN A 244 19.22 -11.06 -1.55
N PRO A 245 19.16 -11.79 -0.42
CA PRO A 245 17.98 -12.56 -0.06
C PRO A 245 16.74 -11.66 0.05
N PRO A 246 15.50 -12.19 0.03
CA PRO A 246 14.28 -11.38 0.12
C PRO A 246 14.24 -10.40 1.31
N SER A 247 14.95 -10.70 2.41
CA SER A 247 15.11 -9.78 3.53
C SER A 247 15.90 -8.51 3.20
N ALA A 248 16.91 -8.61 2.33
CA ALA A 248 17.74 -7.48 1.88
C ALA A 248 16.98 -6.50 0.98
N SER A 249 15.87 -6.94 0.39
CA SER A 249 15.00 -6.13 -0.49
C SER A 249 13.67 -5.73 0.15
N SER A 250 13.48 -6.02 1.44
CA SER A 250 12.25 -5.70 2.19
C SER A 250 11.87 -4.21 2.17
N THR A 251 12.83 -3.31 2.03
CA THR A 251 12.62 -1.86 1.99
C THR A 251 12.49 -1.28 0.58
N VAL A 252 12.80 -2.07 -0.46
CA VAL A 252 12.70 -1.65 -1.87
C VAL A 252 11.33 -1.06 -2.21
N PRO A 253 10.18 -1.61 -1.76
CA PRO A 253 8.86 -1.07 -2.08
C PRO A 253 8.67 0.37 -1.61
N ALA A 254 9.27 0.75 -0.48
CA ALA A 254 9.19 2.11 0.06
C ALA A 254 9.99 3.14 -0.77
N LYS A 255 10.84 2.68 -1.70
CA LYS A 255 11.64 3.51 -2.60
C LYS A 255 10.87 3.93 -3.85
N PHE A 256 9.64 3.45 -4.03
CA PHE A 256 8.80 3.77 -5.17
C PHE A 256 7.46 4.35 -4.73
N ALA A 257 7.15 5.56 -5.18
CA ALA A 257 5.90 6.29 -4.89
C ALA A 257 4.88 6.23 -6.04
N GLY A 258 5.29 5.68 -7.18
CA GLY A 258 4.45 5.49 -8.36
C GLY A 258 3.94 4.06 -8.47
N PRO A 259 3.32 3.71 -9.62
CA PRO A 259 2.93 2.34 -9.89
C PRO A 259 4.12 1.39 -9.73
N PHE A 260 4.02 0.46 -8.79
CA PHE A 260 5.11 -0.42 -8.42
C PHE A 260 4.59 -1.83 -8.16
N ALA A 261 5.30 -2.84 -8.67
CA ALA A 261 5.09 -4.22 -8.28
C ALA A 261 6.41 -4.84 -7.82
N PHE A 262 6.39 -5.54 -6.69
CA PHE A 262 7.48 -6.45 -6.33
C PHE A 262 7.12 -7.84 -6.86
N VAL A 263 8.08 -8.62 -7.29
CA VAL A 263 7.85 -9.91 -7.92
C VAL A 263 8.85 -10.88 -7.34
N THR A 264 8.40 -11.84 -6.55
CA THR A 264 9.29 -12.90 -6.07
C THR A 264 9.09 -14.16 -6.89
N VAL A 265 10.19 -14.69 -7.41
CA VAL A 265 10.21 -15.90 -8.24
C VAL A 265 10.65 -17.08 -7.37
N PRO A 266 9.78 -18.07 -7.10
CA PRO A 266 10.13 -19.24 -6.30
C PRO A 266 11.18 -20.13 -6.98
N GLY A 267 12.08 -20.73 -6.21
CA GLY A 267 13.07 -21.68 -6.72
C GLY A 267 14.21 -21.04 -7.51
N VAL A 268 14.33 -19.72 -7.46
CA VAL A 268 15.23 -18.91 -8.27
C VAL A 268 16.13 -18.07 -7.38
N GLY A 269 17.42 -18.04 -7.70
CA GLY A 269 18.44 -17.24 -7.05
C GLY A 269 18.65 -15.87 -7.67
N HIS A 270 19.89 -15.41 -7.66
CA HIS A 270 20.26 -14.06 -8.07
C HIS A 270 20.15 -13.82 -9.58
N PHE A 271 20.22 -14.84 -10.43
CA PHE A 271 20.20 -14.70 -11.89
C PHE A 271 18.82 -15.00 -12.47
N ALA A 272 17.78 -14.36 -11.92
CA ALA A 272 16.38 -14.71 -12.21
C ALA A 272 16.01 -14.76 -13.69
N GLN A 273 16.57 -13.85 -14.49
CA GLN A 273 16.39 -13.80 -15.94
C GLN A 273 16.99 -15.00 -16.69
N ARG A 274 18.01 -15.67 -16.13
CA ARG A 274 18.58 -16.91 -16.67
C ARG A 274 17.92 -18.16 -16.10
N GLU A 275 17.60 -18.12 -14.81
CA GLU A 275 17.07 -19.28 -14.09
C GLU A 275 15.61 -19.57 -14.44
N ASN A 276 14.80 -18.52 -14.65
CA ASN A 276 13.41 -18.64 -15.08
C ASN A 276 13.03 -17.56 -16.10
N PRO A 277 13.58 -17.63 -17.33
CA PRO A 277 13.42 -16.59 -18.33
C PRO A 277 11.96 -16.36 -18.74
N ARG A 278 11.14 -17.42 -18.73
CA ARG A 278 9.72 -17.32 -19.11
C ARG A 278 8.90 -16.52 -18.11
N GLU A 279 9.10 -16.77 -16.82
CA GLU A 279 8.36 -16.04 -15.79
C GLU A 279 8.80 -14.58 -15.72
N VAL A 280 10.10 -14.32 -15.79
CA VAL A 280 10.63 -12.95 -15.84
C VAL A 280 10.11 -12.22 -17.10
N ALA A 281 10.15 -12.86 -18.27
CA ALA A 281 9.62 -12.27 -19.50
C ALA A 281 8.13 -11.94 -19.40
N ARG A 282 7.32 -12.80 -18.75
CA ARG A 282 5.88 -12.53 -18.53
C ARG A 282 5.68 -11.23 -17.75
N HIS A 283 6.46 -11.02 -16.70
CA HIS A 283 6.39 -9.78 -15.91
C HIS A 283 6.91 -8.56 -16.66
N LEU A 284 7.99 -8.70 -17.44
CA LEU A 284 8.51 -7.63 -18.29
C LEU A 284 7.51 -7.23 -19.38
N ILE A 285 6.87 -8.20 -20.05
CA ILE A 285 5.83 -7.94 -21.05
C ILE A 285 4.65 -7.20 -20.41
N HIS A 286 4.20 -7.65 -19.23
CA HIS A 286 3.14 -6.96 -18.49
C HIS A 286 3.51 -5.52 -18.16
N LEU A 287 4.73 -5.29 -17.66
CA LEU A 287 5.22 -3.95 -17.39
C LEU A 287 5.30 -3.09 -18.66
N PHE A 288 5.80 -3.61 -19.78
CA PHE A 288 6.11 -2.78 -20.95
C PHE A 288 4.94 -2.59 -21.92
N THR A 289 3.98 -3.51 -21.93
CA THR A 289 2.84 -3.49 -22.87
C THR A 289 1.49 -3.32 -22.18
N GLY A 290 1.39 -3.68 -20.91
CA GLY A 290 0.15 -3.69 -20.15
C GLY A 290 -0.27 -2.31 -19.64
N ASP A 291 -1.50 -2.26 -19.10
CA ASP A 291 -1.97 -1.11 -18.32
C ASP A 291 -1.18 -1.04 -17.01
N ILE A 292 -0.48 0.07 -16.79
CA ILE A 292 0.32 0.31 -15.59
C ILE A 292 -0.54 0.21 -14.31
N ALA A 293 -1.83 0.54 -14.38
CA ALA A 293 -2.76 0.42 -13.24
C ALA A 293 -2.99 -1.03 -12.81
N THR A 294 -2.63 -2.00 -13.66
CA THR A 294 -2.76 -3.45 -13.42
C THR A 294 -1.43 -4.10 -13.03
N LEU A 295 -0.34 -3.32 -12.84
CA LEU A 295 0.88 -3.82 -12.22
C LEU A 295 0.56 -4.31 -10.81
N ALA A 296 0.66 -5.62 -10.60
CA ALA A 296 0.32 -6.27 -9.34
C ALA A 296 1.56 -7.00 -8.80
N ASP A 297 1.76 -6.90 -7.48
CA ASP A 297 2.79 -7.65 -6.76
C ASP A 297 2.49 -9.15 -6.83
N SER A 298 3.47 -9.97 -7.18
CA SER A 298 3.31 -11.44 -7.19
C SER A 298 3.76 -12.09 -5.88
N THR A 299 4.22 -11.30 -4.92
CA THR A 299 4.83 -11.76 -3.68
C THR A 299 3.88 -11.62 -2.51
N ASP A 300 3.59 -12.74 -1.86
CA ASP A 300 3.08 -12.74 -0.50
C ASP A 300 4.22 -12.38 0.48
N ARG A 301 4.21 -11.15 1.02
CA ARG A 301 5.25 -10.68 1.96
C ARG A 301 5.00 -11.12 3.41
N SER A 302 4.10 -12.08 3.65
CA SER A 302 3.68 -12.51 5.00
C SER A 302 4.54 -13.62 5.65
N LEU A 303 5.65 -14.06 5.07
CA LEU A 303 6.44 -15.21 5.56
C LEU A 303 7.84 -14.84 6.09
N PRO A 304 8.20 -15.18 7.35
CA PRO A 304 9.59 -15.30 7.77
C PRO A 304 10.19 -16.64 7.30
N MET A 305 11.34 -16.58 6.61
CA MET A 305 12.13 -17.76 6.25
C MET A 305 12.66 -18.47 7.50
N THR A 306 12.22 -19.72 7.73
CA THR A 306 12.97 -20.69 8.52
C THR A 306 13.06 -22.02 7.78
N LYS A 307 14.20 -22.70 7.99
CA LYS A 307 14.77 -23.78 7.19
C LYS A 307 13.82 -24.93 6.81
N ALA A 308 14.04 -25.44 5.61
CA ALA A 308 13.44 -26.66 5.08
C ALA A 308 13.53 -27.84 6.05
N THR A 309 12.41 -28.58 6.20
CA THR A 309 12.44 -30.00 6.55
C THR A 309 11.37 -30.72 5.75
N SER A 310 11.80 -31.71 4.96
CA SER A 310 10.95 -32.63 4.22
C SER A 310 10.15 -33.52 5.18
N LEU A 311 8.86 -33.72 4.92
CA LEU A 311 8.21 -35.01 5.19
C LEU A 311 6.97 -35.22 4.31
N ILE A 312 6.91 -36.42 3.75
CA ILE A 312 5.95 -36.97 2.80
C ILE A 312 4.81 -37.68 3.56
N VAL A 313 3.66 -37.83 2.89
CA VAL A 313 2.55 -38.80 3.09
C VAL A 313 1.44 -38.32 4.05
N GLY A 314 0.14 -38.36 3.72
CA GLY A 314 -0.53 -38.87 2.52
C GLY A 314 -2.06 -38.72 2.52
N VAL A 315 -2.61 -38.78 1.31
CA VAL A 315 -3.79 -39.52 0.82
C VAL A 315 -5.12 -39.46 1.60
N ALA A 316 -6.07 -38.76 0.94
CA ALA A 316 -7.47 -39.09 0.65
C ALA A 316 -8.55 -39.16 1.74
N ALA A 317 -9.64 -38.43 1.48
CA ALA A 317 -10.96 -39.04 1.24
C ALA A 317 -11.87 -38.11 0.41
N ALA A 318 -12.42 -38.67 -0.67
CA ALA A 318 -13.61 -38.22 -1.40
C ALA A 318 -14.85 -38.25 -0.48
N GLY A 319 -16.00 -37.60 -0.73
CA GLY A 319 -16.52 -36.81 -1.84
C GLY A 319 -18.03 -36.62 -1.66
N LEU A 320 -18.65 -35.82 -2.57
CA LEU A 320 -20.10 -35.73 -2.90
C LEU A 320 -21.05 -35.25 -1.76
N ILE A 321 -22.01 -34.31 -1.91
CA ILE A 321 -23.05 -34.07 -2.91
C ILE A 321 -23.60 -32.64 -2.67
N ALA A 322 -23.92 -31.86 -3.72
CA ALA A 322 -25.16 -31.09 -3.83
C ALA A 322 -25.22 -30.30 -5.14
N ALA A 323 -26.04 -30.79 -6.07
CA ALA A 323 -26.58 -30.01 -7.17
C ALA A 323 -27.89 -29.36 -6.71
N THR A 324 -27.99 -28.03 -6.78
CA THR A 324 -29.20 -27.23 -7.04
C THR A 324 -28.86 -25.74 -7.02
N ALA A 325 -28.60 -25.14 -8.18
CA ALA A 325 -28.67 -23.70 -8.36
C ALA A 325 -29.08 -23.36 -9.80
N LEU A 326 -30.38 -23.41 -10.05
CA LEU A 326 -31.03 -22.75 -11.18
C LEU A 326 -32.14 -21.87 -10.59
N GLY A 327 -32.02 -20.56 -10.82
CA GLY A 327 -33.05 -19.57 -10.50
C GLY A 327 -32.70 -18.66 -9.34
N ILE A 328 -32.06 -17.52 -9.63
CA ILE A 328 -32.62 -16.16 -9.47
C ILE A 328 -31.64 -15.24 -10.20
N ALA A 329 -31.94 -14.99 -11.48
CA ALA A 329 -31.55 -13.77 -12.16
C ALA A 329 -32.87 -13.15 -12.63
N GLN A 330 -33.36 -12.14 -11.90
CA GLN A 330 -34.16 -11.02 -12.39
C GLN A 330 -34.82 -10.27 -11.23
N ALA A 331 -34.16 -9.19 -10.82
CA ALA A 331 -34.80 -7.96 -10.38
C ALA A 331 -33.80 -6.81 -10.60
N GLN A 332 -33.40 -6.59 -11.85
CA GLN A 332 -32.78 -5.31 -12.25
C GLN A 332 -33.88 -4.26 -12.32
N GLY A 333 -34.27 -3.73 -11.15
CA GLY A 333 -34.94 -2.44 -11.05
C GLY A 333 -33.86 -1.35 -11.10
N ARG A 334 -34.04 -0.36 -11.99
CA ARG A 334 -33.13 0.77 -12.20
C ARG A 334 -32.68 1.41 -10.86
N SER A 335 -31.48 1.11 -10.40
CA SER A 335 -30.83 1.79 -9.27
C SER A 335 -30.04 3.00 -9.79
N GLY A 336 -30.06 4.10 -9.02
CA GLY A 336 -29.28 5.30 -9.32
C GLY A 336 -27.80 4.96 -9.48
N GLN A 337 -27.18 5.46 -10.54
CA GLN A 337 -25.79 5.15 -10.90
C GLN A 337 -24.85 5.60 -9.77
N LEU A 338 -24.14 4.64 -9.15
CA LEU A 338 -23.10 4.92 -8.16
C LEU A 338 -21.93 5.63 -8.86
N THR A 339 -21.60 6.82 -8.37
CA THR A 339 -20.58 7.70 -8.95
C THR A 339 -19.38 7.78 -8.01
N GLN A 340 -18.18 7.53 -8.51
CA GLN A 340 -16.96 7.73 -7.72
C GLN A 340 -16.68 9.24 -7.61
N VAL A 341 -16.53 9.72 -6.38
CA VAL A 341 -16.26 11.13 -6.07
C VAL A 341 -14.77 11.35 -5.90
N ALA A 342 -14.09 10.46 -5.19
CA ALA A 342 -12.66 10.51 -4.93
C ALA A 342 -12.12 9.12 -4.63
N GLN A 343 -10.81 8.96 -4.73
CA GLN A 343 -10.07 7.77 -4.32
C GLN A 343 -8.90 8.22 -3.46
N PHE A 344 -8.59 7.41 -2.45
CA PHE A 344 -7.58 7.73 -1.45
C PHE A 344 -6.56 6.60 -1.36
N ASP A 345 -5.32 6.95 -1.09
CA ASP A 345 -4.23 5.98 -0.88
C ASP A 345 -4.22 5.36 0.51
N HIS A 346 -5.08 5.86 1.41
CA HIS A 346 -5.23 5.45 2.80
C HIS A 346 -6.66 4.99 3.05
N GLN A 347 -6.87 4.23 4.13
CA GLN A 347 -8.20 3.76 4.50
C GLN A 347 -9.07 4.93 4.98
N VAL A 348 -10.13 5.24 4.22
CA VAL A 348 -11.13 6.24 4.61
C VAL A 348 -12.24 5.56 5.41
N THR A 349 -12.67 6.17 6.51
CA THR A 349 -13.85 5.71 7.26
C THR A 349 -14.97 6.73 7.18
N GLY A 350 -14.75 7.97 7.64
CA GLY A 350 -15.81 8.98 7.68
C GLY A 350 -15.83 9.91 6.47
N VAL A 351 -17.03 10.43 6.21
CA VAL A 351 -17.29 11.52 5.27
C VAL A 351 -18.24 12.53 5.90
N ALA A 352 -18.01 13.81 5.65
CA ALA A 352 -18.92 14.90 6.00
C ALA A 352 -19.16 15.79 4.78
N VAL A 353 -20.40 16.24 4.62
CA VAL A 353 -20.77 17.26 3.61
C VAL A 353 -21.51 18.38 4.31
N VAL A 354 -21.07 19.62 4.09
CA VAL A 354 -21.63 20.81 4.76
C VAL A 354 -22.50 21.62 3.80
N ALA A 355 -23.22 22.61 4.34
CA ALA A 355 -24.24 23.36 3.61
C ALA A 355 -23.75 24.09 2.36
N ASP A 356 -22.48 24.54 2.34
CA ASP A 356 -21.85 25.20 1.20
C ASP A 356 -21.29 24.22 0.15
N GLY A 357 -21.47 22.91 0.36
CA GLY A 357 -21.04 21.85 -0.53
C GLY A 357 -19.58 21.41 -0.34
N ARG A 358 -18.84 21.97 0.64
CA ARG A 358 -17.53 21.41 1.01
C ARG A 358 -17.69 20.00 1.54
N ARG A 359 -16.68 19.18 1.29
CA ARG A 359 -16.65 17.76 1.63
C ARG A 359 -15.39 17.47 2.41
N PHE A 360 -15.52 16.70 3.46
CA PHE A 360 -14.41 16.29 4.32
C PHE A 360 -14.40 14.79 4.47
N VAL A 361 -13.21 14.23 4.67
CA VAL A 361 -12.98 12.80 4.94
C VAL A 361 -11.96 12.65 6.05
N ASN A 362 -11.99 11.51 6.76
CA ASN A 362 -10.96 11.16 7.73
C ASN A 362 -10.34 9.80 7.46
N PHE A 363 -9.11 9.64 7.94
CA PHE A 363 -8.28 8.46 7.80
C PHE A 363 -7.76 8.06 9.20
N PRO A 364 -8.29 6.99 9.81
CA PRO A 364 -7.75 6.49 11.07
C PRO A 364 -6.35 5.89 10.84
N ARG A 365 -5.49 5.97 11.86
CA ARG A 365 -4.13 5.40 11.81
C ARG A 365 -4.11 3.98 12.35
N TRP A 366 -4.88 3.10 11.71
CA TRP A 366 -5.04 1.70 12.08
C TRP A 366 -3.91 0.83 11.56
N THR A 367 -3.92 0.54 10.27
CA THR A 367 -2.98 -0.40 9.67
C THR A 367 -1.78 0.31 9.05
N ASP A 368 -1.96 1.56 8.62
CA ASP A 368 -0.90 2.44 8.16
C ASP A 368 -0.80 3.70 9.03
N ASP A 369 0.35 4.38 8.92
CA ASP A 369 0.58 5.66 9.58
C ASP A 369 0.11 6.80 8.65
N ALA A 370 -1.20 6.93 8.44
CA ALA A 370 -1.76 7.89 7.49
C ALA A 370 -1.22 9.32 7.72
N PRO A 371 -0.71 10.01 6.68
CA PRO A 371 -0.07 11.32 6.80
C PRO A 371 -1.07 12.45 7.11
N ILE A 372 -2.34 12.26 6.78
CA ILE A 372 -3.44 13.19 7.03
C ILE A 372 -4.54 12.38 7.72
N SER A 373 -4.98 12.80 8.91
CA SER A 373 -6.13 12.17 9.59
C SER A 373 -7.44 12.81 9.22
N VAL A 374 -7.49 14.10 8.88
CA VAL A 374 -8.69 14.79 8.40
C VAL A 374 -8.33 15.69 7.23
N ALA A 375 -9.09 15.57 6.15
CA ALA A 375 -8.88 16.34 4.92
C ALA A 375 -10.17 16.96 4.41
N GLU A 376 -10.07 18.12 3.78
CA GLU A 376 -11.05 18.61 2.83
C GLU A 376 -10.78 18.01 1.44
N VAL A 377 -11.82 17.49 0.79
CA VAL A 377 -11.76 16.93 -0.56
C VAL A 377 -12.05 18.05 -1.56
N MET A 378 -11.00 18.44 -2.29
CA MET A 378 -11.08 19.51 -3.28
C MET A 378 -11.86 19.06 -4.53
N LYS A 379 -12.21 20.01 -5.41
CA LYS A 379 -13.02 19.73 -6.60
C LYS A 379 -12.34 18.79 -7.59
N ASP A 380 -11.02 18.80 -7.65
CA ASP A 380 -10.19 17.94 -8.50
C ASP A 380 -9.90 16.57 -7.85
N GLY A 381 -10.42 16.31 -6.65
CA GLY A 381 -10.18 15.07 -5.89
C GLY A 381 -8.94 15.11 -5.01
N SER A 382 -8.11 16.16 -5.07
CA SER A 382 -6.97 16.32 -4.17
C SER A 382 -7.41 16.55 -2.72
N LEU A 383 -6.51 16.25 -1.79
CA LEU A 383 -6.74 16.38 -0.35
C LEU A 383 -5.99 17.59 0.20
N ARG A 384 -6.70 18.40 0.99
CA ARG A 384 -6.10 19.47 1.79
C ARG A 384 -6.22 19.10 3.28
N PRO A 385 -5.12 19.00 4.04
CA PRO A 385 -5.19 18.76 5.48
C PRO A 385 -6.09 19.78 6.16
N TYR A 386 -6.99 19.31 7.02
CA TYR A 386 -7.99 20.13 7.70
C TYR A 386 -7.95 19.90 9.22
N PRO A 387 -8.10 20.92 10.08
CA PRO A 387 -8.13 22.35 9.74
C PRO A 387 -6.84 22.88 9.12
N ASP A 388 -5.72 22.25 9.46
CA ASP A 388 -4.39 22.63 8.99
C ASP A 388 -3.43 21.43 9.05
N ALA A 389 -2.19 21.67 8.61
CA ALA A 389 -1.12 20.67 8.67
C ALA A 389 -0.66 20.37 10.11
N LYS A 390 -0.82 21.32 11.05
CA LYS A 390 -0.41 21.13 12.45
C LYS A 390 -1.26 20.05 13.09
N TRP A 391 -2.59 20.15 13.05
CA TRP A 391 -3.46 19.14 13.64
C TRP A 391 -3.26 17.74 13.06
N ASN A 392 -2.81 17.65 11.81
CA ASN A 392 -2.54 16.40 11.11
C ASN A 392 -1.10 15.84 11.32
N SER A 393 -0.21 16.54 12.02
CA SER A 393 1.23 16.21 12.02
C SER A 393 1.65 15.08 12.98
N TRP A 394 0.80 14.66 13.91
CA TRP A 394 1.08 13.51 14.79
C TRP A 394 1.13 12.23 13.95
N ARG A 395 2.05 11.31 14.27
CA ARG A 395 2.32 10.09 13.49
C ARG A 395 2.61 8.92 14.41
N ASN A 396 2.16 7.71 14.05
CA ASN A 396 2.44 6.48 14.79
C ASN A 396 3.96 6.29 14.98
N ALA A 397 4.74 6.49 13.92
CA ALA A 397 6.20 6.36 13.94
C ALA A 397 6.90 7.34 14.90
N ARG A 398 6.21 8.40 15.32
CA ARG A 398 6.73 9.50 16.16
C ARG A 398 5.82 9.77 17.35
N ALA A 399 5.13 8.74 17.86
CA ALA A 399 4.08 8.87 18.87
C ALA A 399 4.52 9.59 20.16
N ASN A 400 5.82 9.57 20.47
CA ASN A 400 6.40 10.19 21.67
C ASN A 400 6.89 11.64 21.46
N GLU A 401 6.80 12.19 20.25
CA GLU A 401 7.35 13.52 19.94
C GLU A 401 6.33 14.65 20.13
N LEU A 402 5.04 14.38 19.95
CA LEU A 402 3.97 15.39 19.95
C LEU A 402 2.88 15.07 20.98
N PRO A 403 2.37 16.07 21.73
CA PRO A 403 1.38 15.84 22.79
C PRO A 403 0.00 15.51 22.21
N VAL A 404 -0.58 14.36 22.56
CA VAL A 404 -1.83 13.84 21.97
C VAL A 404 -3.07 14.74 22.10
N GLY A 405 -3.10 15.69 23.05
CA GLY A 405 -4.24 16.58 23.29
C GLY A 405 -4.39 17.72 22.28
N HIS A 406 -3.35 18.02 21.49
CA HIS A 406 -3.33 19.15 20.54
C HIS A 406 -3.17 18.75 19.08
N TYR A 407 -3.31 17.45 18.79
CA TYR A 407 -3.13 16.85 17.47
C TYR A 407 -4.15 15.72 17.28
N PHE A 408 -4.44 15.39 16.03
CA PHE A 408 -5.20 14.19 15.68
C PHE A 408 -4.31 12.96 15.78
N VAL A 409 -4.74 11.96 16.54
CA VAL A 409 -4.03 10.72 16.81
C VAL A 409 -4.54 9.61 15.90
N CYS A 410 -5.83 9.30 15.95
CA CYS A 410 -6.43 8.23 15.15
C CYS A 410 -7.90 8.53 14.87
N VAL A 411 -8.19 9.63 14.15
CA VAL A 411 -9.56 10.10 13.93
C VAL A 411 -10.44 9.04 13.28
N GLN A 412 -11.62 8.82 13.86
CA GLN A 412 -12.57 7.80 13.42
C GLN A 412 -13.77 8.38 12.66
N SER A 413 -14.35 9.47 13.16
CA SER A 413 -15.60 10.03 12.64
C SER A 413 -15.53 11.55 12.58
N ILE A 414 -16.12 12.13 11.53
CA ILE A 414 -16.24 13.57 11.33
C ILE A 414 -17.68 13.92 10.95
N VAL A 415 -18.30 14.84 11.67
CA VAL A 415 -19.73 15.13 11.51
C VAL A 415 -19.98 16.63 11.66
N PRO A 416 -20.69 17.27 10.73
CA PRO A 416 -21.10 18.66 10.89
C PRO A 416 -22.27 18.75 11.88
N ASP A 417 -22.27 19.76 12.75
CA ASP A 417 -23.37 19.95 13.72
C ASP A 417 -24.60 20.66 13.14
N GLY A 418 -24.51 21.18 11.91
CA GLY A 418 -25.56 22.01 11.31
C GLY A 418 -25.56 23.46 11.80
N HIS A 419 -24.64 23.83 12.69
CA HIS A 419 -24.49 25.16 13.30
C HIS A 419 -23.16 25.82 12.92
N GLY A 420 -22.66 25.52 11.73
CA GLY A 420 -21.44 26.13 11.18
C GLY A 420 -20.13 25.48 11.65
N ASN A 421 -20.18 24.29 12.25
CA ASN A 421 -18.96 23.61 12.73
C ASN A 421 -18.85 22.19 12.20
N LEU A 422 -17.60 21.74 12.01
CA LEU A 422 -17.24 20.34 11.84
C LEU A 422 -16.70 19.82 13.16
N TRP A 423 -17.26 18.72 13.65
CA TRP A 423 -16.73 18.01 14.81
C TRP A 423 -15.92 16.80 14.37
N VAL A 424 -14.78 16.62 15.01
CA VAL A 424 -13.85 15.50 14.76
C VAL A 424 -13.78 14.65 16.02
N LEU A 425 -14.13 13.37 15.90
CA LEU A 425 -14.03 12.37 16.96
C LEU A 425 -12.73 11.58 16.82
N ASP A 426 -11.88 11.69 17.84
CA ASP A 426 -10.60 11.00 17.91
C ASP A 426 -10.61 10.04 19.11
N PRO A 427 -10.75 8.72 18.89
CA PRO A 427 -10.61 7.69 19.92
C PRO A 427 -9.25 7.68 20.60
N GLY A 428 -8.19 8.17 19.95
CA GLY A 428 -6.83 8.11 20.50
C GLY A 428 -6.25 6.71 20.61
N ALA A 429 -6.72 5.76 19.80
CA ALA A 429 -6.31 4.35 19.80
C ALA A 429 -5.68 3.96 18.44
N PRO A 430 -4.46 4.46 18.11
CA PRO A 430 -3.76 4.07 16.89
C PRO A 430 -3.54 2.55 16.87
N GLY A 431 -3.53 1.95 15.68
CA GLY A 431 -3.46 0.48 15.57
C GLY A 431 -4.77 -0.26 15.86
N ASN A 432 -5.82 0.44 16.33
CA ASN A 432 -6.98 -0.17 16.98
C ASN A 432 -6.55 -1.02 18.21
N GLU A 433 -5.57 -0.51 18.96
CA GLU A 433 -4.97 -1.19 20.11
C GLU A 433 -5.32 -0.46 21.42
N LYS A 434 -4.31 0.05 22.13
CA LYS A 434 -4.44 0.70 23.42
C LYS A 434 -4.77 2.17 23.23
N ILE A 435 -5.77 2.66 23.97
CA ILE A 435 -6.00 4.12 24.08
C ILE A 435 -4.76 4.77 24.70
N LEU A 436 -4.23 5.78 24.02
CA LEU A 436 -3.19 6.65 24.55
C LEU A 436 -3.80 7.59 25.61
N GLU A 437 -3.13 7.72 26.74
CA GLU A 437 -3.62 8.55 27.85
C GLU A 437 -3.82 10.01 27.43
N GLY A 438 -5.00 10.55 27.68
CA GLY A 438 -5.37 11.93 27.30
C GLY A 438 -5.64 12.15 25.80
N ALA A 439 -5.57 11.11 24.97
CA ALA A 439 -5.83 11.21 23.54
C ALA A 439 -7.32 11.23 23.12
N PRO A 440 -8.24 10.48 23.76
CA PRO A 440 -9.66 10.48 23.41
C PRO A 440 -10.28 11.87 23.51
N LYS A 441 -10.84 12.40 22.41
CA LYS A 441 -11.37 13.77 22.37
C LYS A 441 -12.35 14.02 21.23
N LEU A 442 -13.16 15.06 21.42
CA LEU A 442 -13.90 15.76 20.39
C LEU A 442 -13.22 17.11 20.08
N VAL A 443 -13.01 17.40 18.80
CA VAL A 443 -12.43 18.68 18.35
C VAL A 443 -13.46 19.41 17.49
N LYS A 444 -13.83 20.62 17.90
CA LYS A 444 -14.74 21.51 17.18
C LYS A 444 -13.94 22.43 16.27
N VAL A 445 -14.20 22.39 14.98
CA VAL A 445 -13.61 23.28 13.98
C VAL A 445 -14.68 24.20 13.42
N ASP A 446 -14.47 25.51 13.51
CA ASP A 446 -15.33 26.51 12.90
C ASP A 446 -15.13 26.49 11.37
N LEU A 447 -16.20 26.26 10.61
CA LEU A 447 -16.11 26.08 9.15
C LEU A 447 -15.81 27.38 8.39
N GLN A 448 -16.09 28.55 8.98
CA GLN A 448 -15.86 29.83 8.34
C GLN A 448 -14.38 30.22 8.42
N THR A 449 -13.77 30.00 9.58
CA THR A 449 -12.39 30.37 9.88
C THR A 449 -11.40 29.23 9.66
N ASN A 450 -11.89 27.98 9.56
CA ASN A 450 -11.09 26.75 9.59
C ASN A 450 -10.19 26.65 10.82
N GLN A 451 -10.60 27.22 11.96
CA GLN A 451 -9.85 27.17 13.21
C GLN A 451 -10.52 26.26 14.23
N VAL A 452 -9.70 25.57 15.02
CA VAL A 452 -10.20 24.83 16.19
C VAL A 452 -10.69 25.81 17.23
N SER A 453 -11.98 25.75 17.54
CA SER A 453 -12.64 26.64 18.51
C SER A 453 -12.86 25.95 19.87
N LYS A 454 -12.85 24.61 19.92
CA LYS A 454 -13.00 23.85 21.17
C LYS A 454 -12.37 22.46 21.08
N VAL A 455 -11.84 21.98 22.19
CA VAL A 455 -11.42 20.58 22.39
C VAL A 455 -12.08 20.09 23.68
N ILE A 456 -12.78 18.96 23.60
CA ILE A 456 -13.41 18.29 24.75
C ILE A 456 -12.72 16.93 24.91
N ALA A 457 -11.94 16.77 25.98
CA ALA A 457 -11.35 15.47 26.30
C ALA A 457 -12.43 14.51 26.82
N VAL A 458 -12.33 13.24 26.44
CA VAL A 458 -13.14 12.16 27.04
C VAL A 458 -12.29 11.50 28.13
N PRO A 459 -12.66 11.65 29.41
CA PRO A 459 -11.84 11.19 30.53
C PRO A 459 -11.79 9.66 30.61
N GLY A 460 -10.75 9.11 31.25
CA GLY A 460 -10.49 7.67 31.30
C GLY A 460 -11.49 6.83 32.11
N ASP A 461 -12.37 7.46 32.88
CA ASP A 461 -13.53 6.83 33.53
C ASP A 461 -14.74 6.71 32.59
N VAL A 462 -14.67 7.35 31.42
CA VAL A 462 -15.67 7.27 30.34
C VAL A 462 -15.09 6.52 29.14
N ALA A 463 -13.90 6.89 28.65
CA ALA A 463 -13.13 6.15 27.65
C ALA A 463 -12.27 5.10 28.34
N LEU A 464 -12.90 3.97 28.68
CA LEU A 464 -12.27 2.86 29.40
C LEU A 464 -11.20 2.21 28.54
N GLN A 465 -10.26 1.48 29.15
CA GLN A 465 -9.30 0.75 28.34
C GLN A 465 -10.00 -0.40 27.57
N GLY A 466 -9.83 -0.43 26.25
CA GLY A 466 -10.61 -1.28 25.34
C GLY A 466 -11.88 -0.61 24.77
N THR A 467 -12.18 0.65 25.11
CA THR A 467 -13.15 1.49 24.39
C THR A 467 -12.63 1.82 22.99
N TYR A 468 -13.54 1.90 22.04
CA TYR A 468 -13.26 2.51 20.74
C TYR A 468 -14.43 3.43 20.37
N LEU A 469 -14.21 4.74 20.46
CA LEU A 469 -15.24 5.75 20.19
C LEU A 469 -15.54 5.79 18.69
N ASN A 470 -16.58 5.10 18.23
CA ASN A 470 -16.73 4.89 16.79
C ASN A 470 -17.39 6.08 16.10
N ASP A 471 -18.68 6.27 16.33
CA ASP A 471 -19.50 7.14 15.49
C ASP A 471 -20.31 8.11 16.35
N ILE A 472 -20.62 9.32 15.84
CA ILE A 472 -21.27 10.39 16.63
C ILE A 472 -22.46 11.04 15.93
N ARG A 473 -23.54 11.34 16.67
CA ARG A 473 -24.63 12.23 16.22
C ARG A 473 -24.95 13.29 17.27
N PHE A 474 -25.50 14.40 16.81
CA PHE A 474 -25.80 15.57 17.64
C PHE A 474 -27.30 15.74 17.85
N SER A 475 -27.69 16.23 19.03
CA SER A 475 -29.03 16.77 19.23
C SER A 475 -29.25 17.97 18.28
N PRO A 476 -30.49 18.21 17.80
CA PRO A 476 -30.75 19.31 16.85
C PRO A 476 -30.35 20.70 17.35
N ASP A 477 -30.34 20.91 18.67
CA ASP A 477 -29.89 22.16 19.30
C ASP A 477 -28.37 22.27 19.44
N GLY A 478 -27.61 21.26 19.03
CA GLY A 478 -26.14 21.23 19.05
C GLY A 478 -25.54 21.13 20.45
N LYS A 479 -26.32 20.79 21.48
CA LYS A 479 -25.86 20.77 22.88
C LYS A 479 -25.35 19.43 23.35
N ILE A 480 -25.86 18.33 22.79
CA ILE A 480 -25.53 16.96 23.21
C ILE A 480 -24.96 16.19 22.02
N GLY A 481 -23.85 15.49 22.25
CA GLY A 481 -23.31 14.47 21.37
C GLY A 481 -23.60 13.07 21.90
N TYR A 482 -23.98 12.15 21.01
CA TYR A 482 -24.17 10.72 21.31
C TYR A 482 -23.16 9.93 20.50
N ILE A 483 -22.27 9.21 21.18
CA ILE A 483 -21.18 8.44 20.58
C ILE A 483 -21.40 6.95 20.88
N THR A 484 -21.16 6.09 19.91
CA THR A 484 -21.10 4.64 20.12
C THR A 484 -19.71 4.21 20.58
N ASP A 485 -19.65 3.33 21.57
CA ASP A 485 -18.42 2.60 21.94
C ASP A 485 -18.47 1.22 21.28
N SER A 486 -17.69 1.03 20.21
CA SER A 486 -17.61 -0.23 19.46
C SER A 486 -16.58 -1.21 20.04
N GLY A 487 -15.93 -0.80 21.14
CA GLY A 487 -14.89 -1.56 21.82
C GLY A 487 -15.38 -2.83 22.53
N THR A 488 -14.53 -3.36 23.42
CA THR A 488 -14.76 -4.65 24.08
C THR A 488 -15.97 -4.67 25.02
N ARG A 489 -16.38 -3.49 25.50
CA ARG A 489 -17.56 -3.30 26.34
C ARG A 489 -18.37 -2.15 25.78
N GLY A 490 -19.32 -2.47 24.91
CA GLY A 490 -20.10 -1.44 24.23
C GLY A 490 -20.98 -0.61 25.16
N ALA A 491 -21.21 0.63 24.75
CA ALA A 491 -22.03 1.62 25.45
C ALA A 491 -22.49 2.71 24.47
N ILE A 492 -23.40 3.56 24.93
CA ILE A 492 -23.64 4.88 24.34
C ILE A 492 -22.98 5.91 25.25
N ILE A 493 -21.98 6.62 24.74
CA ILE A 493 -21.35 7.73 25.45
C ILE A 493 -22.11 9.00 25.12
N VAL A 494 -22.51 9.74 26.15
CA VAL A 494 -23.21 11.02 25.99
C VAL A 494 -22.27 12.12 26.42
N VAL A 495 -22.18 13.17 25.62
CA VAL A 495 -21.31 14.33 25.85
C VAL A 495 -22.15 15.60 25.85
N ASP A 496 -22.11 16.33 26.95
CA ASP A 496 -22.55 17.72 27.01
C ASP A 496 -21.49 18.60 26.33
N LEU A 497 -21.84 19.14 25.17
CA LEU A 497 -20.91 19.90 24.33
C LEU A 497 -20.68 21.32 24.83
N GLU A 498 -21.52 21.83 25.73
CA GLU A 498 -21.36 23.15 26.34
C GLU A 498 -20.34 23.08 27.47
N TYR A 499 -20.51 22.14 28.40
CA TYR A 499 -19.67 22.02 29.59
C TYR A 499 -18.53 21.00 29.45
N GLY A 500 -18.54 20.18 28.39
CA GLY A 500 -17.53 19.16 28.15
C GLY A 500 -17.61 17.97 29.11
N LYS A 501 -18.78 17.73 29.73
CA LYS A 501 -18.99 16.57 30.61
C LYS A 501 -19.47 15.38 29.80
N SER A 502 -18.97 14.20 30.11
CA SER A 502 -19.40 12.97 29.44
C SER A 502 -19.72 11.86 30.44
N TRP A 503 -20.58 10.93 30.05
CA TRP A 503 -20.90 9.73 30.82
C TRP A 503 -21.24 8.56 29.91
N ARG A 504 -21.11 7.34 30.44
CA ARG A 504 -21.54 6.11 29.78
C ARG A 504 -23.03 5.86 30.09
N ALA A 505 -23.78 5.43 29.10
CA ALA A 505 -25.16 4.96 29.21
C ALA A 505 -25.29 3.60 28.51
N LEU A 506 -26.14 2.71 29.04
CA LEU A 506 -26.27 1.35 28.50
C LEU A 506 -24.92 0.59 28.48
N ASP A 507 -24.10 0.81 29.50
CA ASP A 507 -22.73 0.30 29.56
C ASP A 507 -22.68 -1.20 29.85
N GLY A 508 -22.33 -1.99 28.82
CA GLY A 508 -22.39 -3.44 28.88
C GLY A 508 -23.80 -4.02 28.71
N HIS A 509 -24.80 -3.19 28.37
CA HIS A 509 -26.16 -3.65 28.14
C HIS A 509 -26.24 -4.55 26.89
N PRO A 510 -27.05 -5.63 26.85
CA PRO A 510 -27.08 -6.54 25.70
C PRO A 510 -27.30 -5.88 24.34
N SER A 511 -28.05 -4.77 24.27
CA SER A 511 -28.28 -4.02 23.02
C SER A 511 -27.07 -3.25 22.50
N THR A 512 -26.03 -3.08 23.31
CA THR A 512 -24.77 -2.43 22.92
C THR A 512 -23.65 -3.42 22.71
N GLN A 513 -23.86 -4.72 22.91
CA GLN A 513 -22.85 -5.76 22.75
C GLN A 513 -22.96 -6.50 21.42
N ILE A 514 -21.91 -7.24 21.06
CA ILE A 514 -21.94 -8.19 19.94
C ILE A 514 -23.06 -9.23 20.09
N ASP A 515 -23.65 -9.64 18.98
CA ASP A 515 -24.47 -10.84 18.90
C ASP A 515 -23.55 -12.04 18.59
N LYS A 516 -23.32 -12.90 19.59
CA LYS A 516 -22.45 -14.07 19.46
C LYS A 516 -22.94 -15.10 18.43
N THR A 517 -24.18 -15.01 17.97
CA THR A 517 -24.74 -15.88 16.93
C THR A 517 -24.43 -15.39 15.51
N VAL A 518 -23.98 -14.14 15.36
CA VAL A 518 -23.63 -13.55 14.07
C VAL A 518 -22.20 -13.91 13.69
N LYS A 519 -22.05 -14.37 12.44
CA LYS A 519 -20.75 -14.51 11.77
C LYS A 519 -20.68 -13.50 10.65
N VAL A 520 -19.62 -12.70 10.63
CA VAL A 520 -19.40 -11.75 9.53
C VAL A 520 -18.90 -12.54 8.34
N GLU A 521 -19.55 -12.38 7.19
CA GLU A 521 -19.20 -13.09 5.95
C GLU A 521 -19.04 -12.12 4.79
N ILE A 522 -18.05 -12.37 3.94
CA ILE A 522 -17.85 -11.66 2.67
C ILE A 522 -17.90 -12.70 1.56
N GLU A 523 -18.80 -12.51 0.59
CA GLU A 523 -19.01 -13.46 -0.52
C GLU A 523 -19.29 -14.90 -0.05
N GLY A 524 -20.06 -15.04 1.03
CA GLY A 524 -20.45 -16.33 1.62
C GLY A 524 -19.32 -17.06 2.35
N LYS A 525 -18.19 -16.39 2.62
CA LYS A 525 -17.07 -16.93 3.40
C LYS A 525 -16.95 -16.18 4.73
N PRO A 526 -16.73 -16.88 5.86
CA PRO A 526 -16.43 -16.23 7.12
C PRO A 526 -15.22 -15.30 6.99
N LEU A 527 -15.39 -14.05 7.41
CA LEU A 527 -14.29 -13.10 7.55
C LEU A 527 -13.59 -13.39 8.87
N VAL A 528 -12.36 -13.86 8.80
CA VAL A 528 -11.55 -14.22 9.96
C VAL A 528 -10.15 -13.66 9.81
N ARG A 529 -9.54 -13.31 10.94
CA ARG A 529 -8.13 -12.94 11.01
C ARG A 529 -7.25 -14.17 10.76
N PRO A 530 -5.95 -14.01 10.45
CA PRO A 530 -5.03 -15.13 10.28
C PRO A 530 -4.95 -16.11 11.46
N ASP A 531 -5.27 -15.63 12.67
CA ASP A 531 -5.33 -16.44 13.90
C ASP A 531 -6.68 -17.16 14.12
N GLY A 532 -7.61 -17.05 13.17
CA GLY A 532 -8.93 -17.68 13.19
C GLY A 532 -10.01 -16.90 13.95
N ARG A 533 -9.70 -15.75 14.57
CA ARG A 533 -10.71 -14.92 15.24
C ARG A 533 -11.53 -14.11 14.24
N GLN A 534 -12.83 -14.01 14.44
CA GLN A 534 -13.71 -13.15 13.63
C GLN A 534 -13.71 -11.69 14.15
N PRO A 535 -14.13 -10.70 13.34
CA PRO A 535 -14.37 -9.35 13.80
C PRO A 535 -15.42 -9.31 14.93
N MET A 536 -15.14 -8.54 15.99
CA MET A 536 -16.02 -8.36 17.14
C MET A 536 -16.13 -6.88 17.46
N PHE A 537 -17.19 -6.25 16.96
CA PHE A 537 -17.47 -4.83 17.14
C PHE A 537 -18.84 -4.68 17.80
N SER A 538 -18.83 -4.00 18.94
CA SER A 538 -20.02 -3.69 19.75
C SER A 538 -20.86 -2.60 19.07
N ALA A 539 -21.67 -1.82 19.81
CA ALA A 539 -22.44 -0.69 19.26
C ALA A 539 -21.56 0.16 18.33
N ASP A 540 -22.03 0.37 17.10
CA ASP A 540 -21.23 0.98 16.04
C ASP A 540 -22.04 2.05 15.30
N GLY A 541 -22.70 1.72 14.20
CA GLY A 541 -23.53 2.66 13.47
C GLY A 541 -24.61 3.29 14.35
N ILE A 542 -24.75 4.62 14.21
CA ILE A 542 -25.67 5.45 14.99
C ILE A 542 -26.38 6.47 14.11
N ALA A 543 -27.67 6.65 14.36
CA ALA A 543 -28.49 7.67 13.71
C ALA A 543 -29.44 8.32 14.71
N ILE A 544 -29.85 9.56 14.45
CA ILE A 544 -30.80 10.28 15.29
C ILE A 544 -31.96 10.78 14.42
N SER A 545 -33.19 10.71 14.94
CA SER A 545 -34.35 11.29 14.25
C SER A 545 -34.18 12.81 14.09
N ALA A 546 -34.81 13.39 13.06
CA ALA A 546 -34.70 14.82 12.77
C ALA A 546 -35.16 15.72 13.93
N ASP A 547 -36.10 15.25 14.76
CA ASP A 547 -36.56 15.94 15.97
C ASP A 547 -35.67 15.71 17.20
N GLY A 548 -34.62 14.89 17.08
CA GLY A 548 -33.67 14.58 18.14
C GLY A 548 -34.20 13.63 19.21
N ARG A 549 -35.44 13.15 19.12
CA ARG A 549 -36.08 12.37 20.20
C ARG A 549 -35.68 10.91 20.21
N THR A 550 -35.38 10.33 19.05
CA THR A 550 -35.08 8.91 18.93
C THR A 550 -33.65 8.72 18.45
N LEU A 551 -32.85 8.05 19.27
CA LEU A 551 -31.54 7.55 18.86
C LEU A 551 -31.67 6.11 18.40
N TYR A 552 -31.05 5.79 17.27
CA TYR A 552 -30.96 4.46 16.69
C TYR A 552 -29.52 3.98 16.70
N TRP A 553 -29.29 2.71 16.99
CA TRP A 553 -27.97 2.12 16.88
C TRP A 553 -28.05 0.62 16.63
N GLN A 554 -26.95 0.06 16.19
CA GLN A 554 -26.76 -1.37 16.04
C GLN A 554 -25.31 -1.74 16.34
N ALA A 555 -25.06 -2.93 16.88
CA ALA A 555 -23.71 -3.48 16.92
C ALA A 555 -23.30 -3.99 15.53
N LEU A 556 -22.10 -3.67 15.05
CA LEU A 556 -21.65 -4.08 13.72
C LEU A 556 -21.61 -5.61 13.61
N THR A 557 -21.08 -6.30 14.63
CA THR A 557 -21.21 -7.76 14.76
C THR A 557 -22.57 -8.11 15.37
N GLY A 558 -23.65 -7.71 14.71
CA GLY A 558 -25.04 -7.83 15.16
C GLY A 558 -26.03 -7.82 14.00
N LYS A 559 -27.30 -8.13 14.30
CA LYS A 559 -28.41 -8.17 13.33
C LYS A 559 -29.71 -7.55 13.86
N THR A 560 -29.60 -6.74 14.90
CA THR A 560 -30.77 -6.07 15.52
C THR A 560 -30.53 -4.58 15.56
N LEU A 561 -31.46 -3.84 14.96
CA LEU A 561 -31.52 -2.39 15.07
C LEU A 561 -32.31 -2.01 16.32
N TYR A 562 -31.71 -1.22 17.20
CA TYR A 562 -32.32 -0.74 18.43
C TYR A 562 -32.64 0.75 18.35
N SER A 563 -33.51 1.20 19.24
CA SER A 563 -33.77 2.61 19.47
C SER A 563 -34.05 2.92 20.94
N ILE A 564 -33.89 4.19 21.32
CA ILE A 564 -34.23 4.72 22.64
C ILE A 564 -34.65 6.19 22.53
N ASP A 565 -35.50 6.63 23.45
CA ASP A 565 -35.77 8.05 23.65
C ASP A 565 -34.53 8.75 24.25
N THR A 566 -34.03 9.79 23.60
CA THR A 566 -32.82 10.52 24.02
C THR A 566 -32.96 11.18 25.40
N ALA A 567 -34.17 11.40 25.90
CA ALA A 567 -34.41 11.88 27.27
C ALA A 567 -33.99 10.85 28.33
N LEU A 568 -33.95 9.55 28.00
CA LEU A 568 -33.51 8.49 28.90
C LEU A 568 -31.98 8.40 29.00
N LEU A 569 -31.26 8.94 28.02
CA LEU A 569 -29.80 8.93 27.99
C LEU A 569 -29.17 10.07 28.81
N GLN A 570 -29.97 11.04 29.26
CA GLN A 570 -29.51 12.20 30.03
C GLN A 570 -28.84 11.82 31.36
N GLN A 571 -27.97 12.70 31.85
CA GLN A 571 -27.29 12.50 33.13
C GLN A 571 -28.31 12.41 34.27
N GLY A 572 -28.10 11.46 35.19
CA GLY A 572 -29.00 11.24 36.34
C GLY A 572 -30.15 10.25 36.10
N ARG A 573 -30.36 9.76 34.87
CA ARG A 573 -31.26 8.63 34.61
C ARG A 573 -30.60 7.31 35.03
N GLY A 574 -31.36 6.44 35.69
CA GLY A 574 -30.87 5.14 36.14
C GLY A 574 -30.72 4.14 34.98
N GLU A 575 -29.78 3.20 35.10
CA GLU A 575 -29.57 2.16 34.07
C GLU A 575 -30.80 1.26 33.87
N GLN A 576 -31.62 1.05 34.90
CA GLN A 576 -32.88 0.29 34.76
C GLN A 576 -33.89 1.00 33.85
N ASP A 577 -34.05 2.32 34.00
CA ASP A 577 -34.93 3.10 33.13
C ASP A 577 -34.41 3.12 31.69
N ARG A 578 -33.08 3.26 31.53
CA ARG A 578 -32.42 3.21 30.22
C ARG A 578 -32.67 1.86 29.55
N ALA A 579 -32.45 0.76 30.27
CA ALA A 579 -32.68 -0.60 29.76
C ALA A 579 -34.15 -0.83 29.37
N ALA A 580 -35.10 -0.40 30.20
CA ALA A 580 -36.53 -0.49 29.90
C ALA A 580 -36.96 0.37 28.69
N GLY A 581 -36.21 1.42 28.39
CA GLY A 581 -36.44 2.31 27.26
C GLY A 581 -35.95 1.78 25.91
N VAL A 582 -35.07 0.76 25.90
CA VAL A 582 -34.53 0.18 24.67
C VAL A 582 -35.63 -0.58 23.93
N LYS A 583 -35.83 -0.24 22.65
CA LYS A 583 -36.78 -0.89 21.76
C LYS A 583 -36.07 -1.54 20.58
N THR A 584 -36.45 -2.78 20.26
CA THR A 584 -36.09 -3.39 18.98
C THR A 584 -36.93 -2.76 17.87
N VAL A 585 -36.26 -2.22 16.84
CA VAL A 585 -36.91 -1.61 15.67
C VAL A 585 -37.13 -2.64 14.58
N ALA A 586 -36.07 -3.39 14.24
CA ALA A 586 -36.09 -4.39 13.17
C ALA A 586 -35.00 -5.45 13.39
N GLN A 587 -35.20 -6.64 12.81
CA GLN A 587 -34.11 -7.55 12.50
C GLN A 587 -33.51 -7.14 11.14
N THR A 588 -32.20 -7.06 11.08
CA THR A 588 -31.44 -6.52 9.97
C THR A 588 -30.35 -7.53 9.55
N HIS A 589 -29.16 -7.03 9.26
CA HIS A 589 -27.98 -7.73 8.80
C HIS A 589 -26.76 -7.03 9.42
N VAL A 590 -25.55 -7.58 9.25
CA VAL A 590 -24.31 -6.87 9.62
C VAL A 590 -24.27 -5.52 8.92
N ALA A 591 -24.26 -4.44 9.68
CA ALA A 591 -24.26 -3.07 9.17
C ALA A 591 -23.18 -2.28 9.90
N ASP A 592 -22.48 -1.43 9.15
CA ASP A 592 -21.48 -0.52 9.68
C ASP A 592 -22.17 0.81 9.99
N GLY A 593 -22.15 1.79 9.09
CA GLY A 593 -22.83 3.07 9.28
C GLY A 593 -24.36 3.06 9.14
N LEU A 594 -24.96 3.97 9.92
CA LEU A 594 -26.38 4.34 9.88
C LEU A 594 -26.55 5.82 9.54
N TRP A 595 -27.60 6.15 8.79
CA TRP A 595 -27.93 7.54 8.47
C TRP A 595 -29.42 7.81 8.43
N MET A 596 -29.87 8.78 9.23
CA MET A 596 -31.20 9.35 9.08
C MET A 596 -31.14 10.48 8.06
N SER A 597 -31.74 10.27 6.90
CA SER A 597 -31.83 11.32 5.89
C SER A 597 -32.75 12.46 6.33
N LYS A 598 -32.60 13.63 5.70
CA LYS A 598 -33.49 14.78 5.89
C LYS A 598 -34.96 14.46 5.58
N ALA A 599 -35.21 13.48 4.72
CA ALA A 599 -36.53 12.98 4.38
C ALA A 599 -37.13 12.03 5.45
N GLY A 600 -36.41 11.73 6.53
CA GLY A 600 -36.86 10.82 7.60
C GLY A 600 -36.70 9.34 7.26
N VAL A 601 -35.91 9.00 6.24
CA VAL A 601 -35.59 7.61 5.87
C VAL A 601 -34.27 7.20 6.53
N LEU A 602 -34.29 6.08 7.26
CA LEU A 602 -33.10 5.49 7.86
C LEU A 602 -32.40 4.55 6.86
N TYR A 603 -31.16 4.87 6.51
CA TYR A 603 -30.28 4.08 5.67
C TYR A 603 -29.28 3.28 6.50
N LEU A 604 -28.92 2.11 5.99
CA LEU A 604 -27.97 1.18 6.58
C LEU A 604 -26.99 0.72 5.50
N THR A 605 -25.72 0.65 5.83
CA THR A 605 -24.74 -0.03 4.98
C THR A 605 -24.87 -1.55 5.10
N SER A 606 -24.35 -2.28 4.12
CA SER A 606 -24.31 -3.74 4.12
C SER A 606 -22.98 -4.23 3.54
N PRO A 607 -21.95 -4.45 4.39
CA PRO A 607 -20.65 -4.96 3.97
C PRO A 607 -20.70 -6.34 3.31
N THR A 608 -21.62 -7.19 3.74
CA THR A 608 -21.66 -8.61 3.34
C THR A 608 -22.07 -8.83 1.89
N ASP A 609 -22.93 -7.96 1.35
CA ASP A 609 -23.48 -8.06 -0.02
C ASP A 609 -23.22 -6.79 -0.86
N TYR A 610 -22.33 -5.91 -0.40
CA TYR A 610 -21.92 -4.67 -1.09
C TYR A 610 -23.11 -3.76 -1.46
N SER A 611 -24.01 -3.55 -0.50
CA SER A 611 -25.24 -2.80 -0.75
C SER A 611 -25.50 -1.68 0.26
N ILE A 612 -26.37 -0.77 -0.15
CA ILE A 612 -27.01 0.22 0.72
C ILE A 612 -28.47 -0.17 0.83
N LYS A 613 -28.99 -0.19 2.06
CA LYS A 613 -30.37 -0.54 2.36
C LYS A 613 -31.07 0.60 3.10
N ARG A 614 -32.40 0.59 3.10
CA ARG A 614 -33.23 1.50 3.89
C ARG A 614 -34.21 0.71 4.74
N LEU A 615 -34.57 1.26 5.89
CA LEU A 615 -35.65 0.72 6.71
C LEU A 615 -37.00 0.99 6.04
N ALA A 616 -37.81 -0.06 5.90
CA ALA A 616 -39.17 -0.01 5.38
C ALA A 616 -40.11 -0.69 6.38
N GLY A 617 -40.69 0.10 7.28
CA GLY A 617 -41.44 -0.44 8.42
C GLY A 617 -40.51 -1.22 9.37
N SER A 618 -40.71 -2.53 9.48
CA SER A 618 -39.90 -3.43 10.33
C SER A 618 -38.91 -4.30 9.52
N THR A 619 -38.79 -4.07 8.22
CA THR A 619 -37.85 -4.79 7.33
C THR A 619 -36.86 -3.82 6.68
N VAL A 620 -35.87 -4.36 5.98
CA VAL A 620 -34.90 -3.57 5.21
C VAL A 620 -35.04 -3.87 3.71
N GLU A 621 -35.03 -2.81 2.90
CA GLU A 621 -35.09 -2.88 1.44
C GLU A 621 -33.75 -2.46 0.83
N THR A 622 -33.32 -3.17 -0.21
CA THR A 622 -32.09 -2.80 -0.94
C THR A 622 -32.34 -1.59 -1.83
N VAL A 623 -31.53 -0.55 -1.67
CA VAL A 623 -31.57 0.68 -2.47
C VAL A 623 -30.65 0.57 -3.68
N LEU A 624 -29.41 0.11 -3.46
CA LEU A 624 -28.46 -0.17 -4.52
C LEU A 624 -27.45 -1.24 -4.08
N THR A 625 -26.95 -1.99 -5.04
CA THR A 625 -25.88 -2.98 -4.86
C THR A 625 -24.80 -2.73 -5.91
N ASP A 626 -23.56 -2.59 -5.47
CA ASP A 626 -22.41 -2.40 -6.35
C ASP A 626 -21.15 -2.89 -5.63
N LYS A 627 -20.41 -3.81 -6.24
CA LYS A 627 -19.20 -4.40 -5.64
C LYS A 627 -18.13 -3.36 -5.30
N ARG A 628 -18.16 -2.19 -5.95
CA ARG A 628 -17.25 -1.07 -5.65
C ARG A 628 -17.48 -0.47 -4.27
N LEU A 629 -18.66 -0.66 -3.65
CA LEU A 629 -18.89 -0.21 -2.28
C LEU A 629 -18.02 -0.92 -1.25
N ARG A 630 -17.45 -2.09 -1.59
CA ARG A 630 -16.52 -2.93 -0.81
C ARG A 630 -16.32 -2.45 0.64
N TRP A 631 -17.20 -2.96 1.51
CA TRP A 631 -17.42 -2.47 2.88
C TRP A 631 -17.82 -0.99 2.94
N PRO A 632 -19.09 -0.68 2.61
CA PRO A 632 -19.61 0.65 2.82
C PRO A 632 -19.65 0.95 4.32
N ASP A 633 -19.05 2.06 4.71
CA ASP A 633 -18.76 2.41 6.10
C ASP A 633 -19.67 3.56 6.54
N THR A 634 -19.30 4.80 6.27
CA THR A 634 -19.99 5.99 6.77
C THR A 634 -20.78 6.70 5.67
N PHE A 635 -21.94 7.25 6.03
CA PHE A 635 -22.76 8.09 5.16
C PHE A 635 -22.60 9.58 5.45
N ALA A 636 -22.89 10.40 4.44
CA ALA A 636 -23.27 11.80 4.61
C ALA A 636 -24.31 12.22 3.57
N GLU A 637 -25.07 13.28 3.85
CA GLU A 637 -26.07 13.82 2.93
C GLU A 637 -25.77 15.28 2.58
N GLY A 638 -25.65 15.55 1.29
CA GLY A 638 -25.46 16.90 0.76
C GLY A 638 -26.68 17.82 0.93
N PRO A 639 -26.53 19.13 0.68
CA PRO A 639 -27.64 20.08 0.69
C PRO A 639 -28.69 19.80 -0.39
N ASP A 640 -28.31 19.14 -1.49
CA ASP A 640 -29.16 18.77 -2.62
C ASP A 640 -29.82 17.38 -2.48
N GLY A 641 -29.66 16.72 -1.33
CA GLY A 641 -30.14 15.36 -1.09
C GLY A 641 -29.28 14.26 -1.72
N THR A 642 -28.13 14.60 -2.31
CA THR A 642 -27.16 13.59 -2.77
C THR A 642 -26.55 12.89 -1.55
N MET A 643 -26.60 11.56 -1.54
CA MET A 643 -26.00 10.73 -0.51
C MET A 643 -24.55 10.40 -0.89
N TYR A 644 -23.68 10.41 0.10
CA TYR A 644 -22.27 10.05 0.00
C TYR A 644 -22.01 8.86 0.91
N VAL A 645 -21.12 7.97 0.48
CA VAL A 645 -20.75 6.78 1.24
C VAL A 645 -19.27 6.45 1.02
N THR A 646 -18.54 6.23 2.10
CA THR A 646 -17.17 5.72 2.04
C THR A 646 -17.18 4.21 1.83
N ALA A 647 -16.29 3.72 0.99
CA ALA A 647 -15.96 2.30 0.90
C ALA A 647 -14.64 2.10 1.65
N SER A 648 -14.68 1.55 2.87
CA SER A 648 -13.49 1.49 3.74
C SER A 648 -12.63 0.27 3.49
N HIS A 649 -13.13 -0.75 2.78
CA HIS A 649 -12.36 -1.96 2.46
C HIS A 649 -11.76 -2.65 3.70
N ILE A 650 -12.43 -2.63 4.85
CA ILE A 650 -11.91 -3.24 6.10
C ILE A 650 -11.52 -4.71 5.89
N GLN A 651 -12.28 -5.47 5.11
CA GLN A 651 -11.96 -6.86 4.77
C GLN A 651 -10.65 -7.03 3.99
N ASP A 652 -10.17 -5.99 3.30
CA ASP A 652 -8.93 -6.02 2.51
C ASP A 652 -7.71 -5.60 3.33
N THR A 653 -7.90 -5.15 4.57
CA THR A 653 -6.79 -4.80 5.46
C THR A 653 -5.98 -6.03 5.84
N GLN A 654 -4.72 -5.80 6.26
CA GLN A 654 -3.85 -6.84 6.80
C GLN A 654 -4.44 -7.59 8.01
N TRP A 655 -5.49 -7.06 8.66
CA TRP A 655 -6.18 -7.76 9.73
C TRP A 655 -6.88 -9.04 9.25
N PHE A 656 -7.38 -9.04 8.01
CA PHE A 656 -8.18 -10.14 7.46
C PHE A 656 -7.62 -10.72 6.16
N THR A 657 -6.77 -9.97 5.44
CA THR A 657 -6.16 -10.40 4.18
C THR A 657 -4.63 -10.50 4.36
N PRO A 658 -4.09 -11.73 4.56
CA PRO A 658 -2.64 -11.94 4.63
C PRO A 658 -1.92 -11.36 3.41
N GLY A 659 -0.82 -10.65 3.63
CA GLY A 659 -0.04 -10.02 2.57
C GLY A 659 -0.65 -8.72 2.02
N ALA A 660 -1.82 -8.28 2.49
CA ALA A 660 -2.35 -6.97 2.15
C ALA A 660 -1.40 -5.86 2.63
N PRO A 661 -1.24 -4.78 1.85
CA PRO A 661 -0.44 -3.64 2.26
C PRO A 661 -1.00 -3.03 3.57
N PRO A 662 -0.13 -2.42 4.41
CA PRO A 662 -0.60 -1.66 5.57
C PRO A 662 -1.61 -0.57 5.21
N SER A 663 -1.44 0.05 4.04
CA SER A 663 -2.38 1.05 3.51
C SER A 663 -3.25 0.44 2.42
N VAL A 664 -4.57 0.52 2.59
CA VAL A 664 -5.55 0.04 1.61
C VAL A 664 -6.10 1.24 0.84
N ARG A 665 -6.10 1.17 -0.50
CA ARG A 665 -6.75 2.16 -1.33
C ARG A 665 -8.26 2.07 -1.17
N THR A 666 -8.89 3.20 -0.90
CA THR A 666 -10.34 3.29 -0.64
C THR A 666 -10.97 4.40 -1.46
N GLN A 667 -12.30 4.45 -1.48
CA GLN A 667 -13.03 5.41 -2.31
C GLN A 667 -14.14 6.10 -1.53
N LEU A 668 -14.49 7.29 -2.01
CA LEU A 668 -15.74 7.96 -1.70
C LEU A 668 -16.66 7.86 -2.91
N PHE A 669 -17.88 7.39 -2.69
CA PHE A 669 -18.92 7.35 -3.70
C PHE A 669 -20.07 8.29 -3.37
N SER A 670 -20.84 8.63 -4.39
CA SER A 670 -22.14 9.30 -4.25
C SER A 670 -23.22 8.60 -5.07
N PHE A 671 -24.46 8.76 -4.62
CA PHE A 671 -25.65 8.30 -5.30
C PHE A 671 -26.83 9.21 -4.96
N LYS A 672 -27.84 9.22 -5.82
CA LYS A 672 -29.13 9.84 -5.49
C LYS A 672 -30.06 8.77 -4.92
N PRO A 673 -30.57 8.94 -3.70
CA PRO A 673 -31.56 8.01 -3.18
C PRO A 673 -32.79 8.03 -4.11
N ALA A 674 -33.31 6.85 -4.45
CA ALA A 674 -34.57 6.75 -5.17
C ALA A 674 -35.69 7.30 -4.26
N GLY A 675 -36.46 8.25 -4.79
CA GLY A 675 -37.57 8.90 -4.09
C GLY A 675 -38.67 7.95 -3.66
#